data_AF-W7LUF1-F1
#
_entry.id   AF-W7LUF1-F1
#
_cell.length_a   1.000
_cell.length_b   1.000
_cell.length_c   1.000
_cell.angle_alpha   90.00
_cell.angle_beta   90.00
_cell.angle_gamma   90.00
#
_symmetry.space_group_name_H-M   'P 1'
#
loop_
_entity.id
_entity.type
_entity.pdbx_description
1 polymer ?
#
loop_
_entity_poly.entity_id
_entity_poly.type
_entity_poly.pdbx_seq_one_letter_code
_entity_poly.pdbx_strand_id
1 'polypeptide(L)'
;MSNVFTAEALNRLSQLGPPQTIADMAALGTVGIASAAYLLRGIVWDKPDPYHHIWFERMGSKDGASSGPKATRDIAKKMEEAGKDVVIFWGSQSGTAEMFANRLSKECHLRFGLLTLCADLCDYDPESIASLPQSKLAIFIISTYGEGDPSDNTAAFWEWLHKNPDVQLPNLRYMAFGLGNTSYRYYNRVIDVVAEFLDKATAQRLMPVAKANDAQGGTEEDFLSWKDDLYTHFQTKLGYEERDIPYEPSIQLVEDDSLDIMDLNLGEPIQNRSGPAKIIKQYSPIRPLTVQSSHELYTSPGRNCLHMELDISDHPELRYRTGDHLAVYPINPDHEIQLLLKALDLEDRAEKPLLVQTLEEGVTIKIPSPTSALALFRHYLEISAPVSRETVGQLARFAPSAEIAQNLTALGKSKEAYAEYIAKNHITLGRLLTLVSPGSVWDKLPLAYVVETLPTLQTRYYSISSSSTVSARRLSITCGVDNSPLQQDPSRSIRGITTNYLYALGKSLNGDSNQPEVGPDAPTYTLSGPGDALKGHKVFACLRRSNFKLPTMSSTPLVMIGAGTGLAPFRGFILERARLKSVGKPIGNMILFFGCRDPDQDYLYRDELAEVAKELQGSLEIVTAFSRADGEPKKYVQEKVEERKKDVCDLLQDGASIYFCGRASMAREVGNVVEKSMKTQNGWSDAEARSWAEAAKKGNKWLEDVWG
;
A
#
# COMPACT_ATOMS: atom_id res chain seq x y z
N MET A 1 -13.32 32.07 -19.12
CA MET A 1 -14.24 33.20 -19.36
C MET A 1 -13.49 34.47 -19.05
N SER A 2 -13.65 35.44 -19.93
CA SER A 2 -12.79 36.60 -20.18
C SER A 2 -12.80 37.67 -19.08
N ASN A 3 -11.62 38.24 -18.80
CA ASN A 3 -11.38 39.49 -18.06
C ASN A 3 -11.89 40.71 -18.86
N VAL A 4 -13.19 40.73 -19.20
CA VAL A 4 -13.83 41.87 -19.88
C VAL A 4 -14.62 42.75 -18.89
N PHE A 5 -14.81 42.31 -17.64
CA PHE A 5 -15.65 43.01 -16.67
C PHE A 5 -14.99 44.16 -15.90
N THR A 6 -13.67 44.38 -16.00
CA THR A 6 -13.00 45.37 -15.14
C THR A 6 -12.84 46.75 -15.77
N ALA A 7 -12.45 46.85 -17.04
CA ALA A 7 -12.20 48.15 -17.68
C ALA A 7 -13.49 48.93 -17.97
N GLU A 8 -14.54 48.24 -18.42
CA GLU A 8 -15.82 48.89 -18.73
C GLU A 8 -16.60 49.31 -17.47
N ALA A 9 -16.47 48.54 -16.37
CA ALA A 9 -17.04 48.89 -15.08
C ALA A 9 -16.38 50.13 -14.46
N LEU A 10 -15.05 50.24 -14.55
CA LEU A 10 -14.29 51.40 -14.07
C LEU A 10 -14.65 52.69 -14.83
N ASN A 11 -14.88 52.59 -16.15
CA ASN A 11 -15.25 53.74 -16.97
C ASN A 11 -16.72 54.18 -16.77
N ARG A 12 -17.60 53.28 -16.29
CA ARG A 12 -18.97 53.66 -15.86
C ARG A 12 -19.00 54.25 -14.45
N LEU A 13 -18.10 53.82 -13.57
CA LEU A 13 -17.95 54.39 -12.23
C LEU A 13 -17.45 55.83 -12.25
N SER A 14 -16.60 56.21 -13.20
CA SER A 14 -16.11 57.59 -13.35
C SER A 14 -17.16 58.56 -13.92
N GLN A 15 -18.26 58.06 -14.50
CA GLN A 15 -19.38 58.85 -14.99
C GLN A 15 -20.50 59.06 -13.95
N LEU A 16 -20.44 58.35 -12.82
CA LEU A 16 -21.32 58.62 -11.68
C LEU A 16 -20.79 59.87 -10.97
N GLY A 17 -21.48 60.99 -11.17
CA GLY A 17 -21.24 62.23 -10.42
C GLY A 17 -21.35 62.03 -8.91
N PRO A 18 -20.96 63.03 -8.10
CA PRO A 18 -20.96 62.91 -6.64
C PRO A 18 -22.35 62.51 -6.12
N PRO A 19 -22.43 61.59 -5.14
CA PRO A 19 -23.69 61.03 -4.67
C PRO A 19 -24.62 62.13 -4.16
N GLN A 20 -25.83 62.22 -4.71
CA GLN A 20 -26.78 63.28 -4.37
C GLN A 20 -27.78 62.87 -3.29
N THR A 21 -27.89 61.56 -3.00
CA THR A 21 -28.81 61.05 -1.98
C THR A 21 -28.10 60.19 -0.93
N ILE A 22 -28.73 60.07 0.24
CA ILE A 22 -28.24 59.21 1.33
C ILE A 22 -28.22 57.74 0.88
N ALA A 23 -29.14 57.33 0.01
CA ALA A 23 -29.19 55.99 -0.56
C ALA A 23 -27.98 55.72 -1.48
N ASP A 24 -27.54 56.70 -2.26
CA ASP A 24 -26.35 56.56 -3.13
C ASP A 24 -25.06 56.43 -2.31
N MET A 25 -24.95 57.21 -1.22
CA MET A 25 -23.83 57.06 -0.28
C MET A 25 -23.83 55.72 0.42
N ALA A 26 -25.02 55.22 0.81
CA ALA A 26 -25.15 53.88 1.40
C ALA A 26 -24.77 52.78 0.40
N ALA A 27 -25.20 52.89 -0.87
CA ALA A 27 -24.87 51.93 -1.92
C ALA A 27 -23.35 51.92 -2.22
N LEU A 28 -22.73 53.10 -2.36
CA LEU A 28 -21.28 53.22 -2.54
C LEU A 28 -20.49 52.69 -1.34
N GLY A 29 -20.96 52.96 -0.12
CA GLY A 29 -20.38 52.39 1.09
C GLY A 29 -20.46 50.86 1.12
N THR A 30 -21.61 50.30 0.71
CA THR A 30 -21.82 48.85 0.68
C THR A 30 -20.94 48.17 -0.37
N VAL A 31 -20.82 48.76 -1.56
CA VAL A 31 -19.94 48.27 -2.62
C VAL A 31 -18.47 48.40 -2.20
N GLY A 32 -18.07 49.51 -1.58
CA GLY A 32 -16.73 49.70 -1.05
C GLY A 32 -16.36 48.65 0.01
N ILE A 33 -17.28 48.36 0.94
CA ILE A 33 -17.10 47.32 1.96
C ILE A 33 -17.02 45.93 1.31
N ALA A 34 -17.88 45.63 0.34
CA ALA A 34 -17.88 44.34 -0.35
C ALA A 34 -16.62 44.13 -1.21
N SER A 35 -16.14 45.16 -1.90
CA SER A 35 -14.89 45.13 -2.67
C SER A 35 -13.66 45.04 -1.77
N ALA A 36 -13.63 45.76 -0.64
CA ALA A 36 -12.58 45.64 0.36
C ALA A 36 -12.58 44.23 0.99
N ALA A 37 -13.75 43.69 1.33
CA ALA A 37 -13.91 42.32 1.84
C ALA A 37 -13.44 41.26 0.84
N TYR A 38 -13.68 41.46 -0.46
CA TYR A 38 -13.23 40.54 -1.51
C TYR A 38 -11.72 40.63 -1.75
N LEU A 39 -11.14 41.84 -1.76
CA LEU A 39 -9.71 42.06 -1.98
C LEU A 39 -8.85 41.70 -0.76
N LEU A 40 -9.39 41.82 0.46
CA LEU A 40 -8.73 41.44 1.72
C LEU A 40 -9.02 39.99 2.14
N ARG A 41 -9.77 39.24 1.32
CA ARG A 41 -10.04 37.81 1.51
C ARG A 41 -8.72 37.04 1.34
N GLY A 42 -8.24 36.44 2.44
CA GLY A 42 -6.94 35.78 2.52
C GLY A 42 -5.83 36.57 3.23
N ILE A 43 -6.02 37.86 3.54
CA ILE A 43 -4.99 38.71 4.18
C ILE A 43 -5.40 39.14 5.60
N VAL A 44 -6.68 39.49 5.82
CA VAL A 44 -7.14 40.05 7.12
C VAL A 44 -8.21 39.19 7.80
N TRP A 45 -8.96 38.38 7.05
CA TRP A 45 -10.08 37.58 7.57
C TRP A 45 -9.84 36.09 7.69
N ASP A 46 -8.85 35.55 6.98
CA ASP A 46 -8.31 34.25 7.33
C ASP A 46 -7.37 34.51 8.50
N LYS A 47 -7.92 34.50 9.72
CA LYS A 47 -7.07 34.22 10.87
C LYS A 47 -6.32 32.94 10.51
N PRO A 48 -4.98 32.93 10.48
CA PRO A 48 -4.27 31.68 10.42
C PRO A 48 -4.89 30.84 11.53
N ASP A 49 -5.29 29.61 11.20
CA ASP A 49 -5.83 28.69 12.19
C ASP A 49 -4.97 28.86 13.45
N PRO A 50 -5.53 29.24 14.61
CA PRO A 50 -4.72 29.43 15.81
C PRO A 50 -3.95 28.16 16.16
N TYR A 51 -4.30 27.01 15.55
CA TYR A 51 -3.61 25.73 15.61
C TYR A 51 -2.77 25.39 14.36
N HIS A 52 -2.62 26.29 13.39
CA HIS A 52 -1.77 26.07 12.20
C HIS A 52 -0.31 25.81 12.59
N HIS A 53 0.14 26.30 13.75
CA HIS A 53 1.45 25.97 14.29
C HIS A 53 1.52 24.53 14.84
N ILE A 54 0.41 23.94 15.32
CA ILE A 54 0.35 22.53 15.76
C ILE A 54 0.63 21.57 14.59
N TRP A 55 0.33 21.97 13.36
CA TRP A 55 0.65 21.17 12.16
C TRP A 55 2.15 21.14 11.84
N PHE A 56 2.93 22.08 12.39
CA PHE A 56 4.39 22.19 12.20
C PHE A 56 5.17 22.07 13.51
N GLU A 57 4.48 21.81 14.63
CA GLU A 57 5.13 21.42 15.86
C GLU A 57 5.72 20.03 15.65
N ARG A 58 7.04 19.91 15.84
CA ARG A 58 7.68 18.61 16.12
C ARG A 58 6.85 17.95 17.21
N MET A 59 6.40 16.71 17.02
CA MET A 59 6.02 15.84 18.15
C MET A 59 7.24 15.78 19.09
N GLY A 60 7.26 16.63 20.12
CA GLY A 60 8.42 16.85 20.97
C GLY A 60 8.70 18.31 21.37
N SER A 61 7.97 19.32 20.89
CA SER A 61 8.07 20.66 21.49
C SER A 61 7.30 20.71 22.81
N LYS A 62 8.06 20.84 23.90
CA LYS A 62 7.57 21.20 25.24
C LYS A 62 6.73 22.49 25.15
N ASP A 63 5.40 22.35 25.14
CA ASP A 63 4.43 23.18 25.89
C ASP A 63 3.03 23.11 25.24
N GLY A 64 2.26 22.08 25.62
CA GLY A 64 0.83 21.96 25.32
C GLY A 64 0.09 21.34 26.49
N ALA A 65 -0.62 22.16 27.27
CA ALA A 65 -1.41 21.72 28.41
C ALA A 65 -2.68 21.01 27.95
N SER A 66 -2.71 19.67 28.01
CA SER A 66 -3.94 18.88 28.00
C SER A 66 -4.40 18.61 29.43
N SER A 67 -5.67 18.94 29.69
CA SER A 67 -6.33 18.80 30.99
C SER A 67 -6.82 17.38 31.24
N GLY A 68 -5.88 16.48 31.53
CA GLY A 68 -6.06 15.22 32.24
C GLY A 68 -4.91 15.08 33.25
N PRO A 69 -4.93 14.12 34.20
CA PRO A 69 -3.74 13.88 35.02
C PRO A 69 -2.58 13.58 34.08
N LYS A 70 -1.56 14.44 34.05
CA LYS A 70 -0.39 14.30 33.16
C LYS A 70 0.19 12.90 33.37
N ALA A 71 0.03 12.03 32.38
CA ALA A 71 0.68 10.72 32.39
C ALA A 71 2.19 10.94 32.55
N THR A 72 2.81 10.19 33.45
CA THR A 72 4.25 10.28 33.69
C THR A 72 5.01 9.94 32.41
N ARG A 73 5.98 10.79 32.04
CA ARG A 73 6.93 10.52 30.93
C ARG A 73 8.10 9.62 31.38
N ASP A 74 8.19 9.32 32.67
CA ASP A 74 9.13 8.35 33.22
C ASP A 74 8.59 6.93 33.03
N ILE A 75 9.28 6.13 32.20
CA ILE A 75 8.87 4.76 31.91
C ILE A 75 8.98 3.82 33.11
N ALA A 76 9.99 4.02 33.97
CA ALA A 76 10.20 3.17 35.13
C ALA A 76 9.06 3.37 36.13
N LYS A 77 8.68 4.63 36.37
CA LYS A 77 7.51 4.95 37.19
C LYS A 77 6.23 4.40 36.58
N LYS A 78 6.06 4.51 35.26
CA LYS A 78 4.87 3.97 34.58
C LYS A 78 4.77 2.46 34.70
N MET A 79 5.88 1.74 34.57
CA MET A 79 5.94 0.29 34.76
C MET A 79 5.61 -0.12 36.19
N GLU A 80 6.08 0.62 37.19
CA GLU A 80 5.79 0.37 38.59
C GLU A 80 4.31 0.63 38.91
N GLU A 81 3.77 1.78 38.53
CA GLU A 81 2.35 2.14 38.72
C GLU A 81 1.39 1.13 38.07
N ALA A 82 1.77 0.60 36.89
CA ALA A 82 0.96 -0.34 36.13
C ALA A 82 1.30 -1.81 36.41
N GLY A 83 2.24 -2.10 37.33
CA GLY A 83 2.64 -3.46 37.69
C GLY A 83 3.16 -4.29 36.50
N LYS A 84 3.91 -3.68 35.57
CA LYS A 84 4.35 -4.31 34.32
C LYS A 84 5.74 -4.94 34.47
N ASP A 85 5.97 -6.08 33.84
CA ASP A 85 7.22 -6.86 33.87
C ASP A 85 8.14 -6.56 32.70
N VAL A 86 7.55 -6.29 31.53
CA VAL A 86 8.28 -6.06 30.28
C VAL A 86 7.79 -4.77 29.63
N VAL A 87 8.72 -3.93 29.19
CA VAL A 87 8.43 -2.81 28.29
C VAL A 87 8.90 -3.15 26.88
N ILE A 88 8.03 -2.94 25.89
CA ILE A 88 8.31 -3.11 24.47
C ILE A 88 8.28 -1.72 23.83
N PHE A 89 9.47 -1.16 23.64
CA PHE A 89 9.67 0.09 22.93
C PHE A 89 9.58 -0.13 21.43
N TRP A 90 8.86 0.74 20.74
CA TRP A 90 8.80 0.69 19.28
C TRP A 90 9.12 2.05 18.64
N GLY A 91 9.86 1.98 17.53
CA GLY A 91 10.18 3.11 16.66
C GLY A 91 9.69 2.80 15.26
N SER A 92 8.68 3.52 14.76
CA SER A 92 8.06 3.22 13.47
C SER A 92 7.69 4.47 12.67
N GLN A 93 7.97 4.44 11.36
CA GLN A 93 7.44 5.44 10.42
C GLN A 93 6.13 5.00 9.77
N SER A 94 6.03 3.72 9.39
CA SER A 94 4.88 3.15 8.64
C SER A 94 3.95 2.28 9.49
N GLY A 95 4.21 2.15 10.81
CA GLY A 95 3.41 1.35 11.74
C GLY A 95 3.80 -0.14 11.83
N THR A 96 4.76 -0.63 11.04
CA THR A 96 5.16 -2.06 11.06
C THR A 96 5.76 -2.48 12.41
N ALA A 97 6.65 -1.67 12.98
CA ALA A 97 7.28 -1.96 14.27
C ALA A 97 6.27 -1.85 15.42
N GLU A 98 5.33 -0.91 15.34
CA GLU A 98 4.20 -0.77 16.27
C GLU A 98 3.31 -2.01 16.26
N MET A 99 2.92 -2.48 15.07
CA MET A 99 2.12 -3.70 14.92
C MET A 99 2.81 -4.92 15.54
N PHE A 100 4.11 -5.11 15.29
CA PHE A 100 4.88 -6.20 15.89
C PHE A 100 5.01 -6.07 17.40
N ALA A 101 5.21 -4.87 17.94
CA ALA A 101 5.25 -4.64 19.38
C ALA A 101 3.92 -4.98 20.05
N ASN A 102 2.80 -4.53 19.48
CA ASN A 102 1.46 -4.81 19.98
C ASN A 102 1.12 -6.31 19.90
N ARG A 103 1.51 -6.97 18.81
CA ARG A 103 1.34 -8.41 18.65
C ARG A 103 2.15 -9.20 19.69
N LEU A 104 3.44 -8.88 19.83
CA LEU A 104 4.33 -9.53 20.79
C LEU A 104 3.84 -9.34 22.23
N SER A 105 3.36 -8.14 22.56
CA SER A 105 2.78 -7.81 23.85
C SER A 105 1.62 -8.74 24.24
N LYS A 106 0.66 -8.92 23.33
CA LYS A 106 -0.47 -9.83 23.54
C LYS A 106 -0.01 -11.28 23.71
N GLU A 107 0.89 -11.76 22.86
CA GLU A 107 1.38 -13.14 22.94
C GLU A 107 2.20 -13.40 24.22
N CYS A 108 3.04 -12.46 24.66
CA CYS A 108 3.76 -12.55 25.94
C CYS A 108 2.81 -12.68 27.14
N HIS A 109 1.72 -11.92 27.13
CA HIS A 109 0.70 -11.99 28.17
C HIS A 109 -0.02 -13.35 28.16
N LEU A 110 -0.49 -13.79 26.99
CA LEU A 110 -1.29 -15.02 26.88
C LEU A 110 -0.44 -16.28 27.13
N ARG A 111 0.78 -16.35 26.58
CA ARG A 111 1.64 -17.54 26.64
C ARG A 111 2.43 -17.64 27.93
N PHE A 112 2.97 -16.52 28.44
CA PHE A 112 3.90 -16.54 29.56
C PHE A 112 3.34 -15.85 30.82
N GLY A 113 2.12 -15.28 30.74
CA GLY A 113 1.54 -14.52 31.85
C GLY A 113 2.25 -13.19 32.12
N LEU A 114 3.12 -12.74 31.21
CA LEU A 114 3.92 -11.53 31.40
C LEU A 114 3.04 -10.28 31.24
N LEU A 115 3.13 -9.36 32.19
CA LEU A 115 2.43 -8.09 32.09
C LEU A 115 3.28 -7.11 31.28
N THR A 116 2.92 -6.92 30.02
CA THR A 116 3.66 -6.08 29.07
C THR A 116 3.13 -4.64 29.00
N LEU A 117 4.00 -3.72 28.61
CA LEU A 117 3.70 -2.33 28.24
C LEU A 117 4.27 -2.04 26.86
N CYS A 118 3.41 -1.75 25.87
CA CYS A 118 3.86 -1.18 24.59
C CYS A 118 4.08 0.32 24.76
N ALA A 119 5.26 0.80 24.38
CA ALA A 119 5.67 2.19 24.56
C ALA A 119 6.19 2.77 23.25
N ASP A 120 5.57 3.86 22.78
CA ASP A 120 6.20 4.71 21.76
C ASP A 120 7.43 5.39 22.40
N LEU A 121 8.58 5.35 21.72
CA LEU A 121 9.79 6.01 22.18
C LEU A 121 9.62 7.53 22.38
N CYS A 122 8.73 8.21 21.65
CA CYS A 122 8.54 9.66 21.82
C CYS A 122 7.72 10.06 23.05
N ASP A 123 6.93 9.13 23.59
CA ASP A 123 6.03 9.37 24.72
C ASP A 123 6.78 9.48 26.05
N TYR A 124 7.96 8.86 26.13
CA TYR A 124 8.75 8.76 27.36
C TYR A 124 10.08 9.52 27.25
N ASP A 125 10.62 9.91 28.39
CA ASP A 125 11.91 10.59 28.45
C ASP A 125 13.05 9.56 28.34
N PRO A 126 14.00 9.68 27.40
CA PRO A 126 15.07 8.69 27.17
C PRO A 126 15.87 8.32 28.42
N GLU A 127 16.10 9.29 29.31
CA GLU A 127 16.85 9.12 30.55
C GLU A 127 16.20 8.12 31.52
N SER A 128 14.87 7.96 31.44
CA SER A 128 14.10 7.12 32.37
C SER A 128 14.40 5.62 32.25
N ILE A 129 15.04 5.18 31.16
CA ILE A 129 15.51 3.79 31.02
C ILE A 129 16.57 3.43 32.08
N ALA A 130 17.32 4.41 32.60
CA ALA A 130 18.31 4.20 33.65
C ALA A 130 17.68 3.81 34.99
N SER A 131 16.43 4.20 35.21
CA SER A 131 15.67 3.92 36.42
C SER A 131 14.96 2.56 36.38
N LEU A 132 15.05 1.81 35.28
CA LEU A 132 14.44 0.49 35.17
C LEU A 132 15.09 -0.50 36.16
N PRO A 133 14.30 -1.18 37.01
CA PRO A 133 14.82 -2.20 37.90
C PRO A 133 15.38 -3.40 37.14
N GLN A 134 16.43 -4.04 37.69
CA GLN A 134 17.02 -5.23 37.08
C GLN A 134 16.03 -6.38 36.93
N SER A 135 14.96 -6.44 37.72
CA SER A 135 13.91 -7.47 37.58
C SER A 135 13.05 -7.31 36.32
N LYS A 136 13.03 -6.13 35.71
CA LYS A 136 12.24 -5.82 34.51
C LYS A 136 13.04 -6.11 33.23
N LEU A 137 12.36 -6.19 32.10
CA LEU A 137 12.94 -6.44 30.78
C LEU A 137 12.55 -5.34 29.79
N ALA A 138 13.46 -4.96 28.91
CA ALA A 138 13.20 -4.04 27.81
C ALA A 138 13.36 -4.75 26.45
N ILE A 139 12.45 -4.51 25.53
CA ILE A 139 12.53 -4.99 24.14
C ILE A 139 12.45 -3.77 23.22
N PHE A 140 13.39 -3.64 22.30
CA PHE A 140 13.42 -2.56 21.32
C PHE A 140 13.10 -3.10 19.92
N ILE A 141 12.02 -2.61 19.31
CA ILE A 141 11.61 -2.92 17.94
C ILE A 141 11.67 -1.64 17.12
N ILE A 142 12.75 -1.40 16.36
CA ILE A 142 13.01 -0.09 15.76
C ILE A 142 13.25 -0.20 14.25
N SER A 143 12.54 0.63 13.48
CA SER A 143 12.75 0.78 12.04
C SER A 143 13.85 1.77 11.70
N THR A 144 14.61 1.47 10.64
CA THR A 144 15.49 2.43 9.97
C THR A 144 14.77 3.10 8.80
N TYR A 145 14.89 4.42 8.69
CA TYR A 145 14.25 5.23 7.65
C TYR A 145 15.26 6.00 6.79
N GLY A 146 14.87 6.34 5.56
CA GLY A 146 15.66 7.15 4.64
C GLY A 146 17.09 6.64 4.41
N GLU A 147 18.08 7.52 4.62
CA GLU A 147 19.51 7.22 4.49
C GLU A 147 20.13 6.77 5.82
N GLY A 148 19.43 5.89 6.55
CA GLY A 148 19.92 5.31 7.80
C GLY A 148 19.60 6.14 9.04
N ASP A 149 18.56 6.95 8.97
CA ASP A 149 18.09 7.83 10.04
C ASP A 149 16.98 7.15 10.88
N PRO A 150 16.79 7.53 12.16
CA PRO A 150 15.67 7.05 12.98
C PRO A 150 14.32 7.48 12.40
N SER A 151 13.24 6.75 12.70
CA SER A 151 11.88 7.28 12.50
C SER A 151 11.64 8.51 13.37
N ASP A 152 10.65 9.32 13.00
CA ASP A 152 10.35 10.59 13.68
C ASP A 152 10.14 10.38 15.18
N ASN A 153 9.42 9.32 15.55
CA ASN A 153 9.13 8.97 16.95
C ASN A 153 10.36 8.44 17.73
N THR A 154 11.45 8.10 17.04
CA THR A 154 12.73 7.64 17.64
C THR A 154 13.76 8.76 17.71
N ALA A 155 13.53 9.90 17.06
CA ALA A 155 14.52 10.97 16.93
C ALA A 155 15.02 11.54 18.27
N ALA A 156 14.12 11.75 19.24
CA ALA A 156 14.49 12.27 20.56
C ALA A 156 15.39 11.29 21.34
N PHE A 157 15.06 9.99 21.29
CA PHE A 157 15.88 8.94 21.87
C PHE A 157 17.25 8.89 21.19
N TRP A 158 17.28 8.91 19.86
CA TRP A 158 18.50 8.93 19.05
C TRP A 158 19.42 10.11 19.39
N GLU A 159 18.89 11.33 19.50
CA GLU A 159 19.65 12.51 19.89
C GLU A 159 20.24 12.37 21.30
N TRP A 160 19.49 11.78 22.23
CA TRP A 160 19.96 11.55 23.59
C TRP A 160 21.15 10.59 23.64
N LEU A 161 21.13 9.51 22.85
CA LEU A 161 22.26 8.57 22.74
C LEU A 161 23.55 9.29 22.29
N HIS A 162 23.44 10.22 21.35
CA HIS A 162 24.59 10.97 20.82
C HIS A 162 25.11 12.03 21.80
N LYS A 163 24.22 12.66 22.57
CA LYS A 163 24.59 13.71 23.54
C LYS A 163 25.18 13.14 24.83
N ASN A 164 24.89 11.89 25.17
CA ASN A 164 25.23 11.29 26.46
C ASN A 164 26.02 9.96 26.33
N PRO A 165 27.19 9.96 25.66
CA PRO A 165 27.95 8.74 25.38
C PRO A 165 28.48 8.02 26.64
N ASP A 166 28.59 8.73 27.77
CA ASP A 166 29.20 8.22 29.01
C ASP A 166 28.17 7.64 30.01
N VAL A 167 26.88 7.62 29.65
CA VAL A 167 25.81 7.09 30.52
C VAL A 167 26.03 5.62 30.84
N GLN A 168 25.68 5.23 32.06
CA GLN A 168 25.74 3.85 32.55
C GLN A 168 24.36 3.35 32.91
N LEU A 169 24.03 2.12 32.48
CA LEU A 169 22.72 1.47 32.56
C LEU A 169 22.89 0.02 33.10
N PRO A 170 23.53 -0.20 34.25
CA PRO A 170 23.91 -1.53 34.73
C PRO A 170 22.72 -2.45 35.04
N ASN A 171 21.54 -1.86 35.30
CA ASN A 171 20.32 -2.61 35.60
C ASN A 171 19.51 -2.97 34.35
N LEU A 172 19.80 -2.35 33.20
CA LEU A 172 19.01 -2.54 32.00
C LEU A 172 19.33 -3.89 31.36
N ARG A 173 18.32 -4.75 31.26
CA ARG A 173 18.39 -6.00 30.50
C ARG A 173 17.53 -5.87 29.25
N TYR A 174 18.13 -6.08 28.07
CA TYR A 174 17.43 -5.79 26.82
C TYR A 174 17.58 -6.83 25.71
N MET A 175 16.59 -6.83 24.82
CA MET A 175 16.56 -7.53 23.53
C MET A 175 16.21 -6.52 22.43
N ALA A 176 16.66 -6.78 21.21
CA ALA A 176 16.55 -5.81 20.12
C ALA A 176 16.26 -6.48 18.78
N PHE A 177 15.29 -5.93 18.04
CA PHE A 177 14.90 -6.32 16.69
C PHE A 177 14.83 -5.08 15.79
N GLY A 178 15.59 -5.10 14.71
CA GLY A 178 15.60 -4.02 13.72
C GLY A 178 14.72 -4.33 12.53
N LEU A 179 14.04 -3.32 12.00
CA LEU A 179 13.39 -3.39 10.70
C LEU A 179 14.17 -2.52 9.71
N GLY A 180 14.60 -3.13 8.61
CA GLY A 180 15.34 -2.43 7.56
C GLY A 180 15.20 -3.12 6.21
N ASN A 181 15.90 -2.58 5.22
CA ASN A 181 15.79 -3.04 3.85
C ASN A 181 17.17 -2.95 3.18
N THR A 182 17.71 -4.09 2.71
CA THR A 182 19.06 -4.15 2.13
C THR A 182 19.19 -3.41 0.80
N SER A 183 18.08 -2.98 0.20
CA SER A 183 18.14 -2.09 -0.97
C SER A 183 18.51 -0.65 -0.61
N TYR A 184 18.60 -0.31 0.68
CA TYR A 184 19.11 0.98 1.16
C TYR A 184 20.57 0.85 1.60
N ARG A 185 21.32 1.94 1.46
CA ARG A 185 22.76 1.98 1.80
C ARG A 185 23.04 1.64 3.26
N TYR A 186 22.16 2.05 4.17
CA TYR A 186 22.33 1.91 5.61
C TYR A 186 21.35 0.90 6.19
N TYR A 187 21.58 -0.38 5.90
CA TYR A 187 20.74 -1.49 6.34
C TYR A 187 20.70 -1.60 7.88
N ASN A 188 19.51 -1.44 8.47
CA ASN A 188 19.26 -1.60 9.91
C ASN A 188 20.15 -0.72 10.83
N ARG A 189 20.70 0.39 10.30
CA ARG A 189 21.65 1.24 11.02
C ARG A 189 21.13 1.73 12.37
N VAL A 190 19.82 2.02 12.47
CA VAL A 190 19.26 2.62 13.68
C VAL A 190 19.33 1.64 14.86
N ILE A 191 18.93 0.38 14.65
CA ILE A 191 18.99 -0.62 15.73
C ILE A 191 20.44 -0.94 16.11
N ASP A 192 21.37 -0.89 15.15
CA ASP A 192 22.79 -1.13 15.40
C ASP A 192 23.37 -0.06 16.33
N VAL A 193 23.11 1.21 16.04
CA VAL A 193 23.58 2.32 16.89
C VAL A 193 22.94 2.26 18.27
N VAL A 194 21.65 1.91 18.37
CA VAL A 194 20.97 1.75 19.67
C VAL A 194 21.62 0.63 20.48
N ALA A 195 21.80 -0.56 19.88
CA ALA A 195 22.39 -1.70 20.58
C ALA A 195 23.85 -1.45 20.97
N GLU A 196 24.67 -0.88 20.08
CA GLU A 196 26.05 -0.51 20.38
C GLU A 196 26.15 0.50 21.53
N PHE A 197 25.25 1.48 21.58
CA PHE A 197 25.18 2.43 22.69
C PHE A 197 24.83 1.73 24.00
N LEU A 198 23.76 0.92 24.01
CA LEU A 198 23.29 0.24 25.22
C LEU A 198 24.37 -0.71 25.77
N ASP A 199 25.07 -1.43 24.89
CA ASP A 199 26.20 -2.28 25.27
C ASP A 199 27.35 -1.49 25.91
N LYS A 200 27.72 -0.35 25.32
CA LYS A 200 28.76 0.55 25.88
C LYS A 200 28.33 1.15 27.21
N ALA A 201 27.03 1.41 27.37
CA ALA A 201 26.42 1.90 28.59
C ALA A 201 26.18 0.79 29.63
N THR A 202 26.93 -0.31 29.61
CA THR A 202 26.85 -1.43 30.58
C THR A 202 25.50 -2.15 30.70
N ALA A 203 24.57 -1.94 29.76
CA ALA A 203 23.33 -2.71 29.72
C ALA A 203 23.61 -4.17 29.34
N GLN A 204 22.86 -5.10 29.92
CA GLN A 204 22.97 -6.52 29.62
C GLN A 204 22.09 -6.90 28.43
N ARG A 205 22.71 -7.11 27.27
CA ARG A 205 22.05 -7.72 26.12
C ARG A 205 21.80 -9.22 26.37
N LEU A 206 20.53 -9.65 26.30
CA LEU A 206 20.13 -11.04 26.57
C LEU A 206 20.17 -11.94 25.33
N MET A 207 20.02 -11.36 24.14
CA MET A 207 20.04 -12.08 22.85
C MET A 207 20.77 -11.26 21.78
N PRO A 208 21.34 -11.90 20.73
CA PRO A 208 21.85 -11.18 19.57
C PRO A 208 20.80 -10.26 18.95
N VAL A 209 21.25 -9.13 18.38
CA VAL A 209 20.37 -8.21 17.64
C VAL A 209 19.94 -8.88 16.34
N ALA A 210 18.65 -9.09 16.16
CA ALA A 210 18.09 -9.61 14.91
C ALA A 210 17.63 -8.47 14.00
N LYS A 211 17.64 -8.72 12.69
CA LYS A 211 17.43 -7.71 11.65
C LYS A 211 16.51 -8.26 10.56
N ALA A 212 15.36 -7.62 10.39
CA ALA A 212 14.44 -7.90 9.32
C ALA A 212 14.94 -7.28 7.99
N ASN A 213 14.76 -8.01 6.89
CA ASN A 213 15.04 -7.51 5.54
C ASN A 213 13.79 -7.44 4.66
N ASP A 214 13.25 -6.24 4.54
CA ASP A 214 12.08 -5.94 3.71
C ASP A 214 12.36 -6.03 2.20
N ALA A 215 13.62 -6.01 1.76
CA ALA A 215 13.96 -6.09 0.32
C ALA A 215 13.49 -7.40 -0.34
N GLN A 216 13.26 -8.44 0.45
CA GLN A 216 12.81 -9.76 0.01
C GLN A 216 11.38 -10.09 0.46
N GLY A 217 10.66 -9.11 1.05
CA GLY A 217 9.36 -9.36 1.68
C GLY A 217 9.45 -10.29 2.91
N GLY A 218 10.65 -10.48 3.46
CA GLY A 218 10.92 -11.43 4.56
C GLY A 218 10.68 -10.86 5.95
N THR A 219 10.23 -9.60 6.08
CA THR A 219 10.13 -8.90 7.36
C THR A 219 9.31 -9.63 8.41
N GLU A 220 8.16 -10.17 8.02
CA GLU A 220 7.32 -10.93 8.94
C GLU A 220 7.99 -12.24 9.37
N GLU A 221 8.65 -12.94 8.44
CA GLU A 221 9.29 -14.22 8.77
C GLU A 221 10.57 -14.04 9.59
N ASP A 222 11.32 -12.97 9.35
CA ASP A 222 12.45 -12.58 10.21
C ASP A 222 11.96 -12.24 11.63
N PHE A 223 10.81 -11.58 11.76
CA PHE A 223 10.18 -11.31 13.05
C PHE A 223 9.73 -12.59 13.75
N LEU A 224 9.04 -13.49 13.04
CA LEU A 224 8.58 -14.76 13.60
C LEU A 224 9.76 -15.63 14.05
N SER A 225 10.83 -15.72 13.25
CA SER A 225 12.05 -16.44 13.62
C SER A 225 12.68 -15.87 14.89
N TRP A 226 12.83 -14.55 14.97
CA TRP A 226 13.36 -13.90 16.17
C TRP A 226 12.45 -14.07 17.40
N LYS A 227 11.13 -14.09 17.20
CA LYS A 227 10.13 -14.33 18.25
C LYS A 227 10.24 -15.75 18.80
N ASP A 228 10.49 -16.75 17.95
CA ASP A 228 10.70 -18.14 18.38
C ASP A 228 11.99 -18.27 19.24
N ASP A 229 13.05 -17.57 18.85
CA ASP A 229 14.29 -17.48 19.65
C ASP A 229 14.03 -16.78 21.00
N LEU A 230 13.19 -15.73 21.01
CA LEU A 230 12.81 -15.01 22.21
C LEU A 230 12.05 -15.91 23.19
N TYR A 231 11.11 -16.72 22.70
CA TYR A 231 10.35 -17.66 23.51
C TYR A 231 11.24 -18.77 24.07
N THR A 232 12.16 -19.28 23.25
CA THR A 232 13.19 -20.24 23.69
C THR A 232 14.06 -19.65 24.79
N HIS A 233 14.42 -18.37 24.70
CA HIS A 233 15.17 -17.67 25.74
C HIS A 233 14.37 -17.51 27.03
N PHE A 234 13.08 -17.15 26.93
CA PHE A 234 12.17 -17.05 28.08
C PHE A 234 12.09 -18.36 28.86
N GLN A 235 11.98 -19.49 28.16
CA GLN A 235 11.93 -20.81 28.77
C GLN A 235 13.26 -21.23 29.38
N THR A 236 14.34 -21.18 28.60
CA THR A 236 15.62 -21.82 28.97
C THR A 236 16.50 -20.96 29.89
N LYS A 237 16.43 -19.63 29.79
CA LYS A 237 17.31 -18.71 30.52
C LYS A 237 16.59 -17.92 31.59
N LEU A 238 15.31 -17.61 31.40
CA LEU A 238 14.52 -16.83 32.35
C LEU A 238 13.54 -17.67 33.18
N GLY A 239 13.35 -18.94 32.82
CA GLY A 239 12.54 -19.90 33.59
C GLY A 239 11.02 -19.67 33.51
N TYR A 240 10.54 -19.01 32.45
CA TYR A 240 9.10 -18.85 32.22
C TYR A 240 8.49 -20.12 31.62
N GLU A 241 7.34 -20.53 32.15
CA GLU A 241 6.55 -21.63 31.58
C GLU A 241 5.64 -21.12 30.47
N GLU A 242 5.74 -21.72 29.28
CA GLU A 242 4.82 -21.45 28.17
C GLU A 242 3.52 -22.22 28.39
N ARG A 243 2.41 -21.49 28.34
CA ARG A 243 1.05 -22.03 28.36
C ARG A 243 0.59 -22.28 26.93
N ASP A 244 -0.01 -23.43 26.71
CA ASP A 244 -0.72 -23.69 25.46
C ASP A 244 -2.05 -22.92 25.46
N ILE A 245 -2.30 -22.16 24.40
CA ILE A 245 -3.51 -21.35 24.25
C ILE A 245 -4.48 -22.13 23.36
N PRO A 246 -5.60 -22.64 23.91
CA PRO A 246 -6.63 -23.26 23.10
C PRO A 246 -7.21 -22.23 22.14
N TYR A 247 -7.68 -22.69 20.98
CA TYR A 247 -8.41 -21.81 20.08
C TYR A 247 -9.81 -21.61 20.64
N GLU A 248 -10.15 -20.37 20.97
CA GLU A 248 -11.49 -19.94 21.34
C GLU A 248 -12.00 -19.02 20.22
N PRO A 249 -13.11 -19.39 19.54
CA PRO A 249 -13.63 -18.58 18.45
C PRO A 249 -14.26 -17.29 18.96
N SER A 250 -13.97 -16.17 18.29
CA SER A 250 -14.61 -14.87 18.55
C SER A 250 -15.93 -14.72 17.78
N ILE A 251 -16.11 -15.51 16.71
CA ILE A 251 -17.33 -15.59 15.92
C ILE A 251 -17.84 -17.02 15.79
N GLN A 252 -19.15 -17.16 15.56
CA GLN A 252 -19.80 -18.42 15.23
C GLN A 252 -20.48 -18.30 13.87
N LEU A 253 -20.34 -19.33 13.03
CA LEU A 253 -21.10 -19.46 11.79
C LEU A 253 -22.17 -20.52 11.99
N VAL A 254 -23.43 -20.14 11.77
CA VAL A 254 -24.61 -20.98 11.98
C VAL A 254 -25.36 -21.13 10.67
N GLU A 255 -25.61 -22.38 10.25
CA GLU A 255 -26.50 -22.67 9.12
C GLU A 255 -27.96 -22.36 9.49
N ASP A 256 -28.66 -21.61 8.64
CA ASP A 256 -30.05 -21.23 8.86
C ASP A 256 -30.90 -21.53 7.61
N ASP A 257 -31.49 -22.72 7.58
CA ASP A 257 -32.34 -23.17 6.46
C ASP A 257 -33.67 -22.37 6.34
N SER A 258 -33.94 -21.41 7.24
CA SER A 258 -35.15 -20.55 7.14
C SER A 258 -34.98 -19.33 6.24
N LEU A 259 -33.74 -19.01 5.84
CA LEU A 259 -33.43 -17.87 4.97
C LEU A 259 -33.48 -18.26 3.50
N ASP A 260 -34.09 -17.40 2.68
CA ASP A 260 -34.07 -17.55 1.23
C ASP A 260 -32.78 -17.00 0.62
N ILE A 261 -32.39 -17.53 -0.55
CA ILE A 261 -31.18 -17.09 -1.28
C ILE A 261 -31.21 -15.57 -1.55
N MET A 262 -32.39 -14.98 -1.71
CA MET A 262 -32.55 -13.54 -1.98
C MET A 262 -32.19 -12.64 -0.78
N ASP A 263 -32.17 -13.19 0.43
CA ASP A 263 -31.79 -12.46 1.65
C ASP A 263 -30.28 -12.54 1.91
N LEU A 264 -29.55 -13.36 1.14
CA LEU A 264 -28.12 -13.58 1.32
C LEU A 264 -27.27 -12.54 0.60
N ASN A 265 -26.15 -12.20 1.21
CA ASN A 265 -25.05 -11.53 0.52
C ASN A 265 -24.26 -12.57 -0.26
N LEU A 266 -24.34 -12.54 -1.59
CA LEU A 266 -23.81 -13.58 -2.48
C LEU A 266 -22.42 -13.25 -3.04
N GLY A 267 -21.90 -12.06 -2.74
CA GLY A 267 -20.62 -11.58 -3.23
C GLY A 267 -20.59 -10.09 -3.57
N GLU A 268 -21.68 -9.37 -3.30
CA GLU A 268 -21.74 -7.93 -3.48
C GLU A 268 -20.61 -7.27 -2.67
N PRO A 269 -19.79 -6.41 -3.31
CA PRO A 269 -18.71 -5.75 -2.62
C PRO A 269 -19.20 -4.85 -1.48
N ILE A 270 -18.57 -4.98 -0.31
CA ILE A 270 -18.83 -4.07 0.80
C ILE A 270 -18.07 -2.77 0.54
N GLN A 271 -18.79 -1.65 0.48
CA GLN A 271 -18.14 -0.35 0.51
C GLN A 271 -17.72 -0.02 1.94
N ASN A 272 -16.50 -0.40 2.30
CA ASN A 272 -15.98 -0.16 3.64
C ASN A 272 -15.72 1.35 3.81
N ARG A 273 -16.69 2.07 4.41
CA ARG A 273 -16.61 3.50 4.73
C ARG A 273 -16.08 3.74 6.15
N SER A 274 -15.26 2.81 6.64
CA SER A 274 -14.64 2.89 7.95
C SER A 274 -13.34 3.68 7.82
N GLY A 275 -13.30 4.90 8.35
CA GLY A 275 -12.11 5.75 8.34
C GLY A 275 -12.40 7.24 8.25
N PRO A 276 -11.37 8.10 8.24
CA PRO A 276 -11.54 9.54 8.13
C PRO A 276 -12.37 9.92 6.90
N ALA A 277 -13.36 10.81 7.07
CA ALA A 277 -14.26 11.25 6.00
C ALA A 277 -13.54 11.74 4.72
N LYS A 278 -12.31 12.24 4.86
CA LYS A 278 -11.45 12.67 3.75
C LYS A 278 -11.04 11.51 2.84
N ILE A 279 -10.73 10.33 3.38
CA ILE A 279 -10.36 9.13 2.62
C ILE A 279 -11.58 8.58 1.90
N ILE A 280 -12.71 8.49 2.60
CA ILE A 280 -13.98 7.99 2.03
C ILE A 280 -14.39 8.82 0.80
N LYS A 281 -14.24 10.16 0.87
CA LYS A 281 -14.55 11.07 -0.25
C LYS A 281 -13.63 10.92 -1.47
N GLN A 282 -12.51 10.19 -1.37
CA GLN A 282 -11.66 9.91 -2.53
C GLN A 282 -12.23 8.81 -3.42
N TYR A 283 -13.14 7.98 -2.90
CA TYR A 283 -13.71 6.84 -3.62
C TYR A 283 -15.10 7.16 -4.17
N SER A 284 -15.38 6.70 -5.38
CA SER A 284 -16.75 6.66 -5.91
C SER A 284 -17.54 5.49 -5.32
N PRO A 285 -18.87 5.45 -5.49
CA PRO A 285 -19.65 4.23 -5.31
C PRO A 285 -19.07 3.07 -6.12
N ILE A 286 -19.20 1.86 -5.58
CA ILE A 286 -18.88 0.61 -6.28
C ILE A 286 -20.01 0.34 -7.29
N ARG A 287 -19.63 0.07 -8.54
CA ARG A 287 -20.57 -0.21 -9.62
C ARG A 287 -20.08 -1.36 -10.48
N PRO A 288 -20.99 -2.17 -11.05
CA PRO A 288 -20.65 -3.07 -12.13
C PRO A 288 -20.41 -2.24 -13.40
N LEU A 289 -19.19 -2.29 -13.91
CA LEU A 289 -18.76 -1.59 -15.12
C LEU A 289 -18.56 -2.58 -16.26
N THR A 290 -19.13 -2.28 -17.42
CA THR A 290 -19.01 -3.12 -18.62
C THR A 290 -17.62 -2.95 -19.23
N VAL A 291 -16.93 -4.06 -19.47
CA VAL A 291 -15.69 -4.09 -20.27
C VAL A 291 -16.09 -4.10 -21.74
N GLN A 292 -15.81 -3.01 -22.46
CA GLN A 292 -16.20 -2.84 -23.87
C GLN A 292 -15.21 -3.52 -24.82
N SER A 293 -13.92 -3.48 -24.50
CA SER A 293 -12.86 -4.04 -25.32
C SER A 293 -11.69 -4.50 -24.44
N SER A 294 -11.01 -5.56 -24.89
CA SER A 294 -9.80 -6.06 -24.25
C SER A 294 -8.87 -6.66 -25.31
N HIS A 295 -7.60 -6.25 -25.32
CA HIS A 295 -6.61 -6.85 -26.21
C HIS A 295 -5.24 -6.94 -25.54
N GLU A 296 -4.43 -7.87 -26.03
CA GLU A 296 -3.08 -8.14 -25.58
C GLU A 296 -2.11 -7.09 -26.15
N LEU A 297 -1.22 -6.56 -25.31
CA LEU A 297 -0.21 -5.56 -25.65
C LEU A 297 1.18 -6.18 -25.82
N TYR A 298 1.43 -7.35 -25.23
CA TYR A 298 2.68 -8.06 -25.42
C TYR A 298 2.58 -9.09 -26.55
N THR A 299 3.64 -9.23 -27.32
CA THR A 299 3.78 -10.33 -28.28
C THR A 299 4.70 -11.44 -27.75
N SER A 300 5.33 -11.22 -26.58
CA SER A 300 6.23 -12.20 -25.95
C SER A 300 5.48 -13.46 -25.50
N PRO A 301 6.02 -14.67 -25.77
CA PRO A 301 5.47 -15.90 -25.20
C PRO A 301 5.65 -15.94 -23.68
N GLY A 302 4.62 -16.40 -22.97
CA GLY A 302 4.65 -16.61 -21.51
C GLY A 302 4.48 -15.36 -20.64
N ARG A 303 4.24 -14.19 -21.23
CA ARG A 303 3.86 -12.97 -20.50
C ARG A 303 2.72 -12.27 -21.22
N ASN A 304 1.81 -11.74 -20.42
CA ASN A 304 0.63 -11.04 -20.92
C ASN A 304 0.54 -9.66 -20.27
N CYS A 305 0.03 -8.69 -21.02
CA CYS A 305 -0.34 -7.36 -20.57
C CYS A 305 -1.56 -6.89 -21.36
N LEU A 306 -2.64 -6.65 -20.65
CA LEU A 306 -3.91 -6.30 -21.27
C LEU A 306 -4.09 -4.79 -21.33
N HIS A 307 -4.57 -4.32 -22.47
CA HIS A 307 -5.37 -3.10 -22.53
C HIS A 307 -6.83 -3.47 -22.31
N MET A 308 -7.51 -2.79 -21.39
CA MET A 308 -8.95 -2.97 -21.20
C MET A 308 -9.67 -1.64 -21.12
N GLU A 309 -10.76 -1.49 -21.87
CA GLU A 309 -11.64 -0.33 -21.83
C GLU A 309 -12.92 -0.63 -21.05
N LEU A 310 -13.25 0.24 -20.12
CA LEU A 310 -14.43 0.15 -19.28
C LEU A 310 -15.37 1.33 -19.54
N ASP A 311 -16.65 1.02 -19.72
CA ASP A 311 -17.71 2.02 -19.86
C ASP A 311 -18.24 2.44 -18.51
N ILE A 312 -18.30 3.76 -18.30
CA ILE A 312 -18.95 4.34 -17.13
C ILE A 312 -20.24 5.07 -17.49
N SER A 313 -20.67 5.06 -18.76
CA SER A 313 -21.82 5.81 -19.30
C SER A 313 -23.12 5.57 -18.53
N ASP A 314 -23.39 4.33 -18.15
CA ASP A 314 -24.57 3.93 -17.37
C ASP A 314 -24.60 4.49 -15.94
N HIS A 315 -23.48 5.03 -15.45
CA HIS A 315 -23.34 5.58 -14.09
C HIS A 315 -22.90 7.06 -14.15
N PRO A 316 -23.84 8.02 -14.31
CA PRO A 316 -23.55 9.46 -14.44
C PRO A 316 -22.80 10.08 -13.26
N GLU A 317 -22.90 9.47 -12.08
CA GLU A 317 -22.21 9.88 -10.87
C GLU A 317 -20.70 9.59 -10.92
N LEU A 318 -20.26 8.64 -11.74
CA LEU A 318 -18.86 8.29 -11.89
C LEU A 318 -18.16 9.32 -12.76
N ARG A 319 -17.16 10.00 -12.20
CA ARG A 319 -16.31 10.97 -12.90
C ARG A 319 -14.87 10.74 -12.50
N TYR A 320 -14.01 10.56 -13.49
CA TYR A 320 -12.57 10.43 -13.30
C TYR A 320 -11.85 11.62 -13.91
N ARG A 321 -10.64 11.86 -13.44
CA ARG A 321 -9.66 12.75 -14.05
C ARG A 321 -8.45 11.95 -14.47
N THR A 322 -7.81 12.37 -15.54
CA THR A 322 -6.54 11.79 -16.01
C THR A 322 -5.55 11.67 -14.84
N GLY A 323 -4.93 10.49 -14.68
CA GLY A 323 -4.07 10.14 -13.54
C GLY A 323 -4.80 9.67 -12.27
N ASP A 324 -6.12 9.45 -12.30
CA ASP A 324 -6.84 8.72 -11.24
C ASP A 324 -6.59 7.21 -11.36
N HIS A 325 -7.02 6.47 -10.33
CA HIS A 325 -6.95 5.00 -10.32
C HIS A 325 -8.33 4.38 -10.43
N LEU A 326 -8.38 3.20 -11.03
CA LEU A 326 -9.53 2.29 -10.99
C LEU A 326 -9.21 1.19 -9.96
N ALA A 327 -10.08 1.03 -8.96
CA ALA A 327 -10.04 -0.11 -8.05
C ALA A 327 -10.97 -1.20 -8.59
N VAL A 328 -10.42 -2.37 -8.90
CA VAL A 328 -11.16 -3.54 -9.36
C VAL A 328 -11.31 -4.53 -8.21
N TYR A 329 -12.52 -5.04 -8.02
CA TYR A 329 -12.83 -6.07 -7.03
C TYR A 329 -12.65 -7.45 -7.69
N PRO A 330 -11.69 -8.27 -7.22
CA PRO A 330 -11.43 -9.57 -7.82
C PRO A 330 -12.45 -10.63 -7.41
N ILE A 331 -12.34 -11.78 -8.06
CA ILE A 331 -13.03 -13.02 -7.73
C ILE A 331 -11.95 -14.11 -7.62
N ASN A 332 -12.03 -14.97 -6.60
CA ASN A 332 -11.11 -16.09 -6.47
C ASN A 332 -11.36 -17.15 -7.56
N PRO A 333 -10.31 -17.85 -8.01
CA PRO A 333 -10.45 -18.89 -9.02
C PRO A 333 -11.21 -20.10 -8.46
N ASP A 334 -12.07 -20.71 -9.28
CA ASP A 334 -13.02 -21.74 -8.85
C ASP A 334 -12.29 -22.98 -8.29
N HIS A 335 -11.12 -23.35 -8.82
CA HIS A 335 -10.40 -24.53 -8.32
C HIS A 335 -9.87 -24.36 -6.89
N GLU A 336 -9.45 -23.15 -6.47
CA GLU A 336 -9.04 -22.91 -5.08
C GLU A 336 -10.24 -22.99 -4.11
N ILE A 337 -11.39 -22.53 -4.57
CA ILE A 337 -12.65 -22.60 -3.82
C ILE A 337 -13.04 -24.06 -3.61
N GLN A 338 -13.00 -24.89 -4.67
CA GLN A 338 -13.33 -26.31 -4.60
C GLN A 338 -12.40 -27.07 -3.64
N LEU A 339 -11.09 -26.76 -3.64
CA LEU A 339 -10.16 -27.37 -2.69
C LEU A 339 -10.56 -27.11 -1.22
N LEU A 340 -11.01 -25.89 -0.90
CA LEU A 340 -11.46 -25.56 0.45
C LEU A 340 -12.81 -26.19 0.80
N LEU A 341 -13.79 -26.14 -0.12
CA LEU A 341 -15.10 -26.75 0.11
C LEU A 341 -14.96 -28.25 0.38
N LYS A 342 -14.11 -28.94 -0.39
CA LYS A 342 -13.82 -30.35 -0.20
C LYS A 342 -13.08 -30.64 1.11
N ALA A 343 -12.04 -29.86 1.42
CA ALA A 343 -11.27 -30.05 2.65
C ALA A 343 -12.13 -29.84 3.92
N LEU A 344 -13.11 -28.94 3.87
CA LEU A 344 -13.99 -28.59 4.99
C LEU A 344 -15.33 -29.33 5.00
N ASP A 345 -15.57 -30.25 4.05
CA ASP A 345 -16.84 -30.98 3.91
C ASP A 345 -18.07 -30.06 3.78
N LEU A 346 -17.93 -29.11 2.86
CA LEU A 346 -18.94 -28.09 2.54
C LEU A 346 -19.45 -28.18 1.10
N GLU A 347 -18.98 -29.11 0.27
CA GLU A 347 -19.36 -29.19 -1.17
C GLU A 347 -20.88 -29.23 -1.38
N ASP A 348 -21.58 -30.14 -0.70
CA ASP A 348 -23.04 -30.32 -0.86
C ASP A 348 -23.88 -29.20 -0.22
N ARG A 349 -23.25 -28.33 0.58
CA ARG A 349 -23.90 -27.26 1.34
C ARG A 349 -23.25 -25.89 1.15
N ALA A 350 -22.49 -25.74 0.07
CA ALA A 350 -21.70 -24.53 -0.19
C ALA A 350 -22.57 -23.27 -0.31
N GLU A 351 -23.80 -23.43 -0.80
CA GLU A 351 -24.78 -22.36 -1.03
C GLU A 351 -25.76 -22.18 0.13
N LYS A 352 -25.69 -23.02 1.18
CA LYS A 352 -26.59 -22.88 2.33
C LYS A 352 -26.41 -21.51 3.02
N PRO A 353 -27.50 -20.88 3.49
CA PRO A 353 -27.42 -19.69 4.32
C PRO A 353 -26.56 -19.88 5.56
N LEU A 354 -25.65 -18.93 5.79
CA LEU A 354 -24.77 -18.85 6.95
C LEU A 354 -24.94 -17.49 7.63
N LEU A 355 -25.34 -17.53 8.90
CA LEU A 355 -25.34 -16.39 9.80
C LEU A 355 -24.01 -16.31 10.56
N VAL A 356 -23.44 -15.11 10.64
CA VAL A 356 -22.20 -14.83 11.36
C VAL A 356 -22.56 -14.08 12.62
N GLN A 357 -22.31 -14.69 13.78
CA GLN A 357 -22.66 -14.16 15.09
C GLN A 357 -21.37 -13.89 15.88
N THR A 358 -21.31 -12.77 16.62
CA THR A 358 -20.20 -12.49 17.53
C THR A 358 -20.41 -13.22 18.85
N LEU A 359 -19.38 -13.91 19.33
CA LEU A 359 -19.38 -14.57 20.65
C LEU A 359 -18.82 -13.65 21.75
N GLU A 360 -18.01 -12.67 21.38
CA GLU A 360 -17.40 -11.71 22.30
C GLU A 360 -17.90 -10.28 22.04
N GLU A 361 -18.08 -9.50 23.12
CA GLU A 361 -18.43 -8.08 23.02
C GLU A 361 -17.27 -7.26 22.43
N GLY A 362 -17.57 -6.43 21.42
CA GLY A 362 -16.59 -5.54 20.79
C GLY A 362 -15.91 -6.11 19.54
N VAL A 363 -16.21 -7.35 19.15
CA VAL A 363 -15.74 -7.92 17.87
C VAL A 363 -16.47 -7.25 16.71
N THR A 364 -15.71 -6.75 15.73
CA THR A 364 -16.26 -6.17 14.50
C THR A 364 -16.20 -7.19 13.37
N ILE A 365 -17.36 -7.64 12.91
CA ILE A 365 -17.45 -8.56 11.77
C ILE A 365 -17.08 -7.79 10.49
N LYS A 366 -16.08 -8.27 9.75
CA LYS A 366 -15.56 -7.63 8.53
C LYS A 366 -16.16 -8.20 7.24
N ILE A 367 -16.99 -9.24 7.35
CA ILE A 367 -17.67 -9.92 6.25
C ILE A 367 -19.19 -9.69 6.35
N PRO A 368 -19.95 -9.75 5.23
CA PRO A 368 -21.40 -9.63 5.30
C PRO A 368 -22.04 -10.84 5.97
N SER A 369 -23.21 -10.61 6.56
CA SER A 369 -24.09 -11.65 7.06
C SER A 369 -25.55 -11.24 6.88
N PRO A 370 -26.47 -12.16 6.51
CA PRO A 370 -26.24 -13.57 6.15
C PRO A 370 -25.52 -13.73 4.81
N THR A 371 -24.82 -14.85 4.60
CA THR A 371 -24.04 -15.17 3.38
C THR A 371 -24.01 -16.69 3.14
N SER A 372 -23.10 -17.22 2.33
CA SER A 372 -22.87 -18.67 2.14
C SER A 372 -21.39 -18.99 2.08
N ALA A 373 -20.99 -20.26 2.27
CA ALA A 373 -19.59 -20.67 2.20
C ALA A 373 -18.98 -20.38 0.81
N LEU A 374 -19.77 -20.60 -0.24
CA LEU A 374 -19.38 -20.28 -1.61
C LEU A 374 -19.10 -18.79 -1.79
N ALA A 375 -20.01 -17.92 -1.32
CA ALA A 375 -19.84 -16.47 -1.42
C ALA A 375 -18.63 -15.98 -0.61
N LEU A 376 -18.43 -16.52 0.60
CA LEU A 376 -17.27 -16.23 1.46
C LEU A 376 -15.95 -16.51 0.75
N PHE A 377 -15.77 -17.72 0.23
CA PHE A 377 -14.53 -18.12 -0.42
C PHE A 377 -14.35 -17.47 -1.80
N ARG A 378 -15.43 -17.17 -2.51
CA ARG A 378 -15.33 -16.56 -3.84
C ARG A 378 -15.04 -15.06 -3.82
N HIS A 379 -15.66 -14.33 -2.89
CA HIS A 379 -15.74 -12.86 -2.97
C HIS A 379 -15.23 -12.12 -1.73
N TYR A 380 -15.21 -12.76 -0.56
CA TYR A 380 -14.96 -12.04 0.70
C TYR A 380 -13.62 -12.37 1.36
N LEU A 381 -13.08 -13.57 1.18
CA LEU A 381 -11.83 -14.02 1.80
C LEU A 381 -10.69 -14.16 0.79
N GLU A 382 -9.48 -13.84 1.22
CA GLU A 382 -8.24 -13.92 0.43
C GLU A 382 -7.67 -15.35 0.50
N ILE A 383 -8.35 -16.30 -0.14
CA ILE A 383 -8.04 -17.74 -0.05
C ILE A 383 -6.80 -18.17 -0.85
N SER A 384 -6.38 -17.35 -1.83
CA SER A 384 -5.25 -17.66 -2.71
C SER A 384 -3.93 -17.03 -2.27
N ALA A 385 -3.90 -16.40 -1.08
CA ALA A 385 -2.66 -15.94 -0.49
C ALA A 385 -1.84 -17.10 0.11
N PRO A 386 -0.50 -16.96 0.17
CA PRO A 386 0.35 -17.86 0.92
C PRO A 386 -0.06 -17.95 2.39
N VAL A 387 -0.16 -19.17 2.93
CA VAL A 387 -0.48 -19.41 4.35
C VAL A 387 0.75 -19.13 5.20
N SER A 388 0.70 -18.27 6.21
CA SER A 388 1.88 -17.97 7.04
C SER A 388 2.40 -19.20 7.80
N ARG A 389 3.72 -19.27 8.05
CA ARG A 389 4.35 -20.36 8.81
C ARG A 389 3.68 -20.62 10.16
N GLU A 390 3.32 -19.55 10.85
CA GLU A 390 2.60 -19.64 12.11
C GLU A 390 1.22 -20.29 11.93
N THR A 391 0.46 -19.89 10.91
CA THR A 391 -0.84 -20.49 10.61
C THR A 391 -0.69 -21.99 10.32
N VAL A 392 0.36 -22.38 9.57
CA VAL A 392 0.68 -23.81 9.33
C VAL A 392 0.88 -24.56 10.66
N GLY A 393 1.63 -23.99 11.59
CA GLY A 393 1.82 -24.57 12.93
C GLY A 393 0.53 -24.64 13.75
N GLN A 394 -0.32 -23.60 13.67
CA GLN A 394 -1.60 -23.57 14.39
C GLN A 394 -2.59 -24.61 13.86
N LEU A 395 -2.60 -24.89 12.55
CA LEU A 395 -3.45 -25.92 11.93
C LEU A 395 -3.18 -27.33 12.46
N ALA A 396 -2.00 -27.60 13.04
CA ALA A 396 -1.66 -28.91 13.60
C ALA A 396 -2.68 -29.41 14.64
N ARG A 397 -3.32 -28.50 15.40
CA ARG A 397 -4.33 -28.86 16.42
C ARG A 397 -5.62 -29.43 15.82
N PHE A 398 -5.91 -29.06 14.57
CA PHE A 398 -7.11 -29.50 13.85
C PHE A 398 -6.81 -30.65 12.88
N ALA A 399 -5.58 -31.18 12.90
CA ALA A 399 -5.16 -32.21 11.96
C ALA A 399 -6.02 -33.49 12.09
N PRO A 400 -6.36 -34.14 10.96
CA PRO A 400 -7.10 -35.39 10.96
C PRO A 400 -6.35 -36.55 11.63
N SER A 401 -5.01 -36.55 11.56
CA SER A 401 -4.14 -37.59 12.15
C SER A 401 -2.97 -37.00 12.94
N ALA A 402 -2.42 -37.78 13.87
CA ALA A 402 -1.27 -37.39 14.68
C ALA A 402 0.01 -37.19 13.85
N GLU A 403 0.18 -37.94 12.76
CA GLU A 403 1.31 -37.79 11.83
C GLU A 403 1.25 -36.43 11.11
N ILE A 404 0.06 -36.04 10.63
CA ILE A 404 -0.16 -34.74 10.00
C ILE A 404 0.07 -33.60 11.01
N ALA A 405 -0.42 -33.76 12.24
CA ALA A 405 -0.19 -32.80 13.32
C ALA A 405 1.32 -32.59 13.56
N GLN A 406 2.09 -33.67 13.62
CA GLN A 406 3.55 -33.61 13.80
C GLN A 406 4.25 -32.92 12.61
N ASN A 407 3.87 -33.26 11.38
CA ASN A 407 4.43 -32.66 10.18
C ASN A 407 4.15 -31.15 10.11
N LEU A 408 2.92 -30.72 10.40
CA LEU A 408 2.54 -29.31 10.45
C LEU A 408 3.24 -28.56 11.58
N THR A 409 3.39 -29.19 12.74
CA THR A 409 4.15 -28.61 13.86
C THR A 409 5.63 -28.44 13.49
N ALA A 410 6.23 -29.42 12.81
CA ALA A 410 7.62 -29.34 12.35
C ALA A 410 7.80 -28.23 11.30
N LEU A 411 6.90 -28.13 10.32
CA LEU A 411 6.89 -27.07 9.32
C LEU A 411 6.70 -25.68 9.96
N GLY A 412 5.79 -25.56 10.93
CA GLY A 412 5.54 -24.31 11.65
C GLY A 412 6.71 -23.84 12.51
N LYS A 413 7.57 -24.75 12.98
CA LYS A 413 8.73 -24.43 13.83
C LYS A 413 10.01 -24.09 13.07
N SER A 414 10.22 -24.62 11.86
CA SER A 414 11.45 -24.40 11.10
C SER A 414 11.24 -23.46 9.92
N LYS A 415 11.94 -22.33 9.94
CA LYS A 415 11.99 -21.36 8.84
C LYS A 415 12.52 -22.01 7.57
N GLU A 416 13.56 -22.82 7.68
CA GLU A 416 14.23 -23.49 6.54
C GLU A 416 13.31 -24.53 5.90
N ALA A 417 12.68 -25.38 6.72
CA ALA A 417 11.76 -26.40 6.21
C ALA A 417 10.53 -25.75 5.56
N TYR A 418 10.00 -24.68 6.16
CA TYR A 418 8.90 -23.91 5.58
C TYR A 418 9.30 -23.26 4.25
N ALA A 419 10.48 -22.62 4.19
CA ALA A 419 11.01 -22.01 2.97
C ALA A 419 11.21 -23.04 1.85
N GLU A 420 11.76 -24.21 2.15
CA GLU A 420 11.90 -25.31 1.19
C GLU A 420 10.53 -25.82 0.72
N TYR A 421 9.57 -25.93 1.64
CA TYR A 421 8.22 -26.41 1.34
C TYR A 421 7.47 -25.46 0.40
N ILE A 422 7.54 -24.13 0.60
CA ILE A 422 6.92 -23.14 -0.30
C ILE A 422 7.70 -22.95 -1.60
N ALA A 423 9.02 -23.18 -1.61
CA ALA A 423 9.81 -23.14 -2.83
C ALA A 423 9.44 -24.29 -3.78
N LYS A 424 9.06 -25.44 -3.20
CA LYS A 424 8.60 -26.64 -3.92
C LYS A 424 7.11 -26.64 -4.24
N ASN A 425 6.28 -25.99 -3.42
CA ASN A 425 4.82 -26.04 -3.54
C ASN A 425 4.21 -24.64 -3.49
N HIS A 426 3.21 -24.39 -4.34
CA HIS A 426 2.34 -23.22 -4.17
C HIS A 426 1.32 -23.50 -3.05
N ILE A 427 1.51 -22.88 -1.88
CA ILE A 427 0.76 -23.17 -0.66
C ILE A 427 -0.30 -22.10 -0.37
N THR A 428 -1.52 -22.34 -0.85
CA THR A 428 -2.75 -21.70 -0.36
C THR A 428 -3.37 -22.56 0.73
N LEU A 429 -4.37 -22.06 1.47
CA LEU A 429 -5.00 -22.86 2.53
C LEU A 429 -5.60 -24.16 1.98
N GLY A 430 -6.41 -24.09 0.92
CA GLY A 430 -7.01 -25.28 0.31
C GLY A 430 -5.98 -26.28 -0.23
N ARG A 431 -4.90 -25.77 -0.86
CA ARG A 431 -3.79 -26.61 -1.33
C ARG A 431 -3.05 -27.26 -0.17
N LEU A 432 -2.75 -26.53 0.91
CA LEU A 432 -2.07 -27.08 2.08
C LEU A 432 -2.85 -28.25 2.67
N LEU A 433 -4.14 -28.04 2.98
CA LEU A 433 -5.00 -29.04 3.59
C LEU A 433 -5.09 -30.31 2.73
N THR A 434 -5.15 -30.13 1.41
CA THR A 434 -5.19 -31.24 0.43
C THR A 434 -3.84 -31.95 0.28
N LEU A 435 -2.72 -31.21 0.30
CA LEU A 435 -1.37 -31.77 0.12
C LEU A 435 -0.91 -32.60 1.33
N VAL A 436 -1.19 -32.13 2.54
CA VAL A 436 -0.78 -32.84 3.77
C VAL A 436 -1.75 -33.95 4.14
N SER A 437 -2.99 -33.89 3.65
CA SER A 437 -4.01 -34.92 3.89
C SER A 437 -4.83 -35.24 2.62
N PRO A 438 -4.22 -35.92 1.63
CA PRO A 438 -4.90 -36.20 0.38
C PRO A 438 -6.19 -36.99 0.58
N GLY A 439 -7.32 -36.41 0.19
CA GLY A 439 -8.64 -37.04 0.25
C GLY A 439 -9.27 -37.15 1.64
N SER A 440 -8.67 -36.58 2.69
CA SER A 440 -9.27 -36.55 4.03
C SER A 440 -9.98 -35.22 4.28
N VAL A 441 -11.08 -35.29 5.01
CA VAL A 441 -11.82 -34.13 5.51
C VAL A 441 -11.20 -33.63 6.82
N TRP A 442 -11.19 -32.31 6.99
CA TRP A 442 -10.74 -31.62 8.21
C TRP A 442 -11.93 -31.31 9.12
N ASP A 443 -12.56 -32.35 9.63
CA ASP A 443 -13.77 -32.31 10.47
C ASP A 443 -13.60 -31.49 11.76
N LYS A 444 -12.37 -31.45 12.29
CA LYS A 444 -12.02 -30.68 13.50
C LYS A 444 -11.74 -29.20 13.23
N LEU A 445 -11.56 -28.78 11.97
CA LEU A 445 -11.21 -27.40 11.62
C LEU A 445 -12.49 -26.54 11.52
N PRO A 446 -12.76 -25.63 12.47
CA PRO A 446 -13.99 -24.85 12.44
C PRO A 446 -13.96 -23.81 11.30
N LEU A 447 -15.09 -23.60 10.63
CA LEU A 447 -15.20 -22.55 9.62
C LEU A 447 -14.93 -21.15 10.21
N ALA A 448 -15.27 -20.93 11.49
CA ALA A 448 -14.93 -19.71 12.23
C ALA A 448 -13.42 -19.42 12.21
N TYR A 449 -12.60 -20.45 12.43
CA TYR A 449 -11.14 -20.31 12.39
C TYR A 449 -10.66 -19.84 11.02
N VAL A 450 -11.22 -20.42 9.94
CA VAL A 450 -10.87 -20.03 8.56
C VAL A 450 -11.23 -18.56 8.31
N VAL A 451 -12.42 -18.12 8.73
CA VAL A 451 -12.89 -16.73 8.54
C VAL A 451 -12.07 -15.73 9.37
N GLU A 452 -11.66 -16.09 10.59
CA GLU A 452 -10.86 -15.23 11.46
C GLU A 452 -9.39 -15.14 11.03
N THR A 453 -8.86 -16.23 10.49
CA THR A 453 -7.46 -16.34 10.10
C THR A 453 -7.21 -15.71 8.73
N LEU A 454 -8.12 -15.91 7.76
CA LEU A 454 -7.94 -15.39 6.42
C LEU A 454 -8.28 -13.89 6.35
N PRO A 455 -7.42 -13.06 5.72
CA PRO A 455 -7.75 -11.66 5.51
C PRO A 455 -8.91 -11.52 4.52
N THR A 456 -9.62 -10.40 4.60
CA THR A 456 -10.65 -10.08 3.61
C THR A 456 -10.03 -9.81 2.25
N LEU A 457 -10.69 -10.24 1.18
CA LEU A 457 -10.26 -10.04 -0.20
C LEU A 457 -10.12 -8.55 -0.52
N GLN A 458 -8.92 -8.14 -0.95
CA GLN A 458 -8.62 -6.73 -1.20
C GLN A 458 -8.91 -6.31 -2.64
N THR A 459 -9.28 -5.05 -2.85
CA THR A 459 -9.34 -4.45 -4.19
C THR A 459 -7.94 -4.24 -4.76
N ARG A 460 -7.79 -4.36 -6.08
CA ARG A 460 -6.53 -4.05 -6.76
C ARG A 460 -6.65 -2.78 -7.58
N TYR A 461 -5.66 -1.91 -7.46
CA TYR A 461 -5.65 -0.58 -8.09
C TYR A 461 -4.87 -0.61 -9.41
N TYR A 462 -5.42 0.06 -10.41
CA TYR A 462 -4.82 0.25 -11.72
C TYR A 462 -4.79 1.73 -12.07
N SER A 463 -3.63 2.26 -12.45
CA SER A 463 -3.53 3.62 -12.97
C SER A 463 -4.29 3.71 -14.29
N ILE A 464 -5.22 4.66 -14.38
CA ILE A 464 -6.05 4.83 -15.58
C ILE A 464 -5.15 5.30 -16.73
N SER A 465 -5.16 4.57 -17.83
CA SER A 465 -4.32 4.79 -19.01
C SER A 465 -4.97 5.63 -20.11
N SER A 466 -6.13 6.22 -19.83
CA SER A 466 -6.89 7.10 -20.72
C SER A 466 -6.90 8.54 -20.22
N SER A 467 -7.16 9.48 -21.14
CA SER A 467 -7.43 10.88 -20.77
C SER A 467 -8.94 11.11 -20.58
N SER A 468 -9.31 11.68 -19.45
CA SER A 468 -10.68 12.15 -19.19
C SER A 468 -11.12 13.28 -20.14
N THR A 469 -10.17 13.97 -20.78
CA THR A 469 -10.42 15.02 -21.77
C THR A 469 -10.73 14.44 -23.15
N VAL A 470 -10.20 13.26 -23.45
CA VAL A 470 -10.43 12.55 -24.72
C VAL A 470 -11.64 11.61 -24.60
N SER A 471 -11.71 10.85 -23.51
CA SER A 471 -12.67 9.77 -23.31
C SER A 471 -13.38 9.88 -21.95
N ALA A 472 -14.12 10.96 -21.71
CA ALA A 472 -14.73 11.26 -20.41
C ALA A 472 -15.64 10.15 -19.82
N ARG A 473 -16.18 9.26 -20.67
CA ARG A 473 -17.07 8.15 -20.26
C ARG A 473 -16.53 6.76 -20.57
N ARG A 474 -15.31 6.67 -21.11
CA ARG A 474 -14.62 5.41 -21.38
C ARG A 474 -13.22 5.51 -20.83
N LEU A 475 -12.98 4.82 -19.71
CA LEU A 475 -11.67 4.76 -19.12
C LEU A 475 -10.95 3.50 -19.58
N SER A 476 -9.63 3.56 -19.74
CA SER A 476 -8.81 2.38 -20.01
C SER A 476 -7.86 2.10 -18.84
N ILE A 477 -7.50 0.83 -18.68
CA ILE A 477 -6.43 0.38 -17.78
C ILE A 477 -5.40 -0.45 -18.56
N THR A 478 -4.18 -0.48 -18.05
CA THR A 478 -3.09 -1.33 -18.57
C THR A 478 -2.68 -2.32 -17.50
N CYS A 479 -2.96 -3.61 -17.70
CA CYS A 479 -2.84 -4.65 -16.69
C CYS A 479 -1.82 -5.72 -17.11
N GLY A 480 -0.63 -5.68 -16.53
CA GLY A 480 0.34 -6.78 -16.65
C GLY A 480 -0.16 -8.01 -15.91
N VAL A 481 -0.26 -9.15 -16.58
CA VAL A 481 -0.69 -10.41 -15.98
C VAL A 481 0.45 -11.00 -15.17
N ASP A 482 0.17 -11.29 -13.91
CA ASP A 482 1.16 -11.81 -12.98
C ASP A 482 1.05 -13.33 -12.92
N ASN A 483 2.06 -13.99 -13.50
CA ASN A 483 2.26 -15.43 -13.50
C ASN A 483 3.71 -15.67 -13.09
N SER A 484 3.94 -15.72 -11.78
CA SER A 484 5.27 -15.90 -11.21
C SER A 484 5.61 -17.39 -11.16
N PRO A 485 6.71 -17.85 -11.78
CA PRO A 485 7.07 -19.27 -11.76
C PRO A 485 7.43 -19.71 -10.34
N LEU A 486 7.08 -20.95 -9.99
CA LEU A 486 7.49 -21.54 -8.72
C LEU A 486 9.01 -21.79 -8.73
N GLN A 487 9.67 -21.55 -7.59
CA GLN A 487 11.14 -21.50 -7.53
C GLN A 487 11.81 -22.83 -7.92
N GLN A 488 11.29 -23.96 -7.43
CA GLN A 488 11.84 -25.29 -7.73
C GLN A 488 11.09 -26.04 -8.84
N ASP A 489 9.94 -25.54 -9.29
CA ASP A 489 9.19 -26.10 -10.41
C ASP A 489 8.68 -25.00 -11.36
N PRO A 490 9.53 -24.53 -12.29
CA PRO A 490 9.15 -23.47 -13.22
C PRO A 490 7.99 -23.82 -14.17
N SER A 491 7.58 -25.10 -14.23
CA SER A 491 6.40 -25.50 -15.02
C SER A 491 5.08 -25.06 -14.37
N ARG A 492 5.10 -24.80 -13.06
CA ARG A 492 3.96 -24.28 -12.29
C ARG A 492 4.12 -22.78 -12.06
N SER A 493 3.00 -22.07 -12.14
CA SER A 493 2.96 -20.62 -11.94
C SER A 493 2.03 -20.26 -10.77
N ILE A 494 2.52 -19.39 -9.90
CA ILE A 494 1.74 -18.65 -8.91
C ILE A 494 1.06 -17.50 -9.65
N ARG A 495 -0.27 -17.53 -9.67
CA ARG A 495 -1.09 -16.63 -10.48
C ARG A 495 -1.67 -15.52 -9.62
N GLY A 496 -1.48 -14.27 -10.04
CA GLY A 496 -2.12 -13.11 -9.43
C GLY A 496 -3.62 -13.13 -9.67
N ILE A 497 -4.42 -12.96 -8.61
CA ILE A 497 -5.89 -13.15 -8.63
C ILE A 497 -6.56 -12.17 -9.60
N THR A 498 -6.43 -10.86 -9.37
CA THR A 498 -7.15 -9.86 -10.18
C THR A 498 -6.67 -9.87 -11.63
N THR A 499 -5.37 -10.04 -11.86
CA THR A 499 -4.81 -9.97 -13.20
C THR A 499 -5.21 -11.18 -14.05
N ASN A 500 -5.27 -12.38 -13.47
CA ASN A 500 -5.77 -13.57 -14.15
C ASN A 500 -7.30 -13.58 -14.29
N TYR A 501 -8.04 -13.01 -13.34
CA TYR A 501 -9.49 -12.78 -13.47
C TYR A 501 -9.80 -11.85 -14.66
N LEU A 502 -9.10 -10.71 -14.77
CA LEU A 502 -9.24 -9.77 -15.88
C LEU A 502 -8.81 -10.40 -17.22
N TYR A 503 -7.78 -11.24 -17.20
CA TYR A 503 -7.33 -11.98 -18.37
C TYR A 503 -8.35 -13.01 -18.86
N ALA A 504 -8.95 -13.78 -17.95
CA ALA A 504 -10.05 -14.70 -18.28
C ALA A 504 -11.27 -13.94 -18.84
N LEU A 505 -11.59 -12.78 -18.28
CA LEU A 505 -12.66 -11.92 -18.77
C LEU A 505 -12.37 -11.38 -20.19
N GLY A 506 -11.14 -10.92 -20.44
CA GLY A 506 -10.71 -10.46 -21.75
C GLY A 506 -10.78 -11.55 -22.83
N LYS A 507 -10.35 -12.78 -22.50
CA LYS A 507 -10.51 -13.95 -23.38
C LYS A 507 -11.97 -14.27 -23.67
N SER A 508 -12.83 -14.24 -22.66
CA SER A 508 -14.28 -14.45 -22.82
C SER A 508 -14.89 -13.41 -23.77
N LEU A 509 -14.49 -12.13 -23.64
CA LEU A 509 -14.99 -11.05 -24.48
C LEU A 509 -14.61 -11.23 -25.96
N ASN A 510 -13.40 -11.73 -26.22
CA ASN A 510 -12.90 -11.92 -27.59
C ASN A 510 -13.41 -13.21 -28.26
N GLY A 511 -14.22 -14.01 -27.57
CA GLY A 511 -14.69 -15.30 -28.09
C GLY A 511 -13.62 -16.39 -28.08
N ASP A 512 -12.49 -16.16 -27.41
CA ASP A 512 -11.39 -17.12 -27.22
C ASP A 512 -11.70 -18.15 -26.13
N SER A 513 -12.98 -18.32 -25.77
CA SER A 513 -13.47 -19.16 -24.68
C SER A 513 -13.27 -20.67 -24.90
N ASN A 514 -12.80 -21.10 -26.07
CA ASN A 514 -12.71 -22.51 -26.47
C ASN A 514 -11.29 -23.10 -26.50
N GLN A 515 -10.29 -22.40 -25.98
CA GLN A 515 -9.05 -23.06 -25.57
C GLN A 515 -8.79 -22.78 -24.10
N PRO A 516 -9.24 -23.66 -23.17
CA PRO A 516 -8.75 -23.61 -21.81
C PRO A 516 -7.22 -23.61 -21.88
N GLU A 517 -6.55 -22.77 -21.08
CA GLU A 517 -5.11 -22.92 -20.93
C GLU A 517 -4.85 -24.36 -20.49
N VAL A 518 -4.17 -25.13 -21.34
CA VAL A 518 -3.92 -26.54 -21.09
C VAL A 518 -2.79 -26.62 -20.08
N GLY A 519 -3.16 -26.79 -18.81
CA GLY A 519 -2.23 -26.99 -17.71
C GLY A 519 -2.98 -27.42 -16.44
N PRO A 520 -2.34 -28.19 -15.55
CA PRO A 520 -2.97 -28.72 -14.35
C PRO A 520 -3.45 -27.64 -13.35
N ASP A 521 -3.02 -26.39 -13.51
CA ASP A 521 -3.30 -25.24 -12.64
C ASP A 521 -3.91 -24.03 -13.40
N ALA A 522 -4.60 -24.25 -14.53
CA ALA A 522 -5.27 -23.17 -15.24
C ALA A 522 -6.55 -22.72 -14.50
N PRO A 523 -6.64 -21.45 -14.07
CA PRO A 523 -7.75 -21.00 -13.24
C PRO A 523 -9.01 -20.81 -14.08
N THR A 524 -10.13 -21.33 -13.58
CA THR A 524 -11.46 -21.02 -14.08
C THR A 524 -12.14 -19.99 -13.17
N TYR A 525 -13.05 -19.21 -13.73
CA TYR A 525 -13.78 -18.17 -13.00
C TYR A 525 -15.26 -18.17 -13.39
N THR A 526 -16.13 -18.01 -12.39
CA THR A 526 -17.55 -17.70 -12.60
C THR A 526 -17.72 -16.21 -12.91
N LEU A 527 -17.61 -15.85 -14.19
CA LEU A 527 -17.58 -14.44 -14.64
C LEU A 527 -18.92 -13.69 -14.52
N SER A 528 -20.04 -14.38 -14.32
CA SER A 528 -21.35 -13.73 -14.15
C SER A 528 -21.52 -13.07 -12.78
N GLY A 529 -20.66 -13.38 -11.81
CA GLY A 529 -20.65 -12.77 -10.48
C GLY A 529 -21.88 -13.11 -9.62
N PRO A 530 -22.05 -12.44 -8.48
CA PRO A 530 -23.15 -12.70 -7.55
C PRO A 530 -24.50 -12.40 -8.19
N GLY A 531 -25.43 -13.36 -8.16
CA GLY A 531 -26.79 -13.19 -8.72
C GLY A 531 -26.81 -12.75 -10.19
N ASP A 532 -25.81 -13.14 -10.99
CA ASP A 532 -25.60 -12.68 -12.38
C ASP A 532 -25.39 -11.16 -12.55
N ALA A 533 -25.04 -10.43 -11.48
CA ALA A 533 -24.84 -8.98 -11.53
C ALA A 533 -23.72 -8.53 -12.49
N LEU A 534 -22.77 -9.42 -12.80
CA LEU A 534 -21.65 -9.18 -13.71
C LEU A 534 -21.85 -9.76 -15.12
N LYS A 535 -23.04 -10.29 -15.41
CA LYS A 535 -23.41 -10.76 -16.74
C LYS A 535 -23.22 -9.66 -17.79
N GLY A 536 -22.72 -10.06 -18.96
CA GLY A 536 -22.36 -9.13 -20.04
C GLY A 536 -20.96 -8.52 -19.87
N HIS A 537 -20.01 -9.31 -19.40
CA HIS A 537 -18.59 -8.94 -19.26
C HIS A 537 -18.34 -7.73 -18.36
N LYS A 538 -18.97 -7.70 -17.18
CA LYS A 538 -18.79 -6.60 -16.22
C LYS A 538 -17.79 -6.96 -15.13
N VAL A 539 -17.27 -5.93 -14.49
CA VAL A 539 -16.47 -6.05 -13.26
C VAL A 539 -17.00 -5.09 -12.21
N PHE A 540 -16.98 -5.48 -10.94
CA PHE A 540 -17.18 -4.50 -9.88
C PHE A 540 -15.95 -3.62 -9.76
N ALA A 541 -16.16 -2.31 -9.84
CA ALA A 541 -15.08 -1.34 -9.71
C ALA A 541 -15.55 -0.03 -9.06
N CYS A 542 -14.60 0.72 -8.53
CA CYS A 542 -14.79 2.10 -8.12
C CYS A 542 -13.60 2.97 -8.53
N LEU A 543 -13.83 4.28 -8.66
CA LEU A 543 -12.79 5.25 -8.96
C LEU A 543 -12.17 5.74 -7.66
N ARG A 544 -10.84 5.82 -7.64
CA ARG A 544 -10.08 6.45 -6.55
C ARG A 544 -9.38 7.69 -7.09
N ARG A 545 -9.67 8.83 -6.45
CA ARG A 545 -9.01 10.10 -6.79
C ARG A 545 -7.55 10.09 -6.34
N SER A 546 -6.68 10.54 -7.24
CA SER A 546 -5.24 10.65 -6.99
C SER A 546 -4.76 12.10 -7.04
N ASN A 547 -3.63 12.37 -6.40
CA ASN A 547 -2.89 13.63 -6.55
C ASN A 547 -1.94 13.61 -7.76
N PHE A 548 -1.76 12.46 -8.41
CA PHE A 548 -0.94 12.29 -9.60
C PHE A 548 -1.61 12.95 -10.82
N LYS A 549 -1.48 14.27 -10.93
CA LYS A 549 -2.20 15.11 -11.89
C LYS A 549 -1.24 15.95 -12.71
N LEU A 550 -1.64 16.21 -13.96
CA LEU A 550 -0.98 17.20 -14.80
C LEU A 550 -0.96 18.58 -14.14
N PRO A 551 0.05 19.41 -14.42
CA PRO A 551 0.10 20.78 -13.92
C PRO A 551 -1.09 21.59 -14.42
N THR A 552 -1.53 22.55 -13.61
CA THR A 552 -2.67 23.42 -13.94
C THR A 552 -2.46 24.17 -15.26
N MET A 553 -1.23 24.60 -15.53
CA MET A 553 -0.87 25.24 -16.79
C MET A 553 -0.40 24.19 -17.81
N SER A 554 -1.03 24.16 -18.98
CA SER A 554 -0.63 23.27 -20.06
C SER A 554 0.74 23.63 -20.65
N SER A 555 1.21 24.87 -20.49
CA SER A 555 2.56 25.29 -20.89
C SER A 555 3.68 24.78 -19.98
N THR A 556 3.36 24.24 -18.79
CA THR A 556 4.39 23.69 -17.91
C THR A 556 5.00 22.43 -18.53
N PRO A 557 6.35 22.34 -18.62
CA PRO A 557 7.03 21.16 -19.15
C PRO A 557 6.88 19.94 -18.23
N LEU A 558 7.05 18.74 -18.79
CA LEU A 558 6.93 17.47 -18.06
C LEU A 558 8.17 16.59 -18.23
N VAL A 559 8.62 15.99 -17.13
CA VAL A 559 9.56 14.87 -17.15
C VAL A 559 8.81 13.65 -16.63
N MET A 560 8.61 12.65 -17.48
CA MET A 560 7.85 11.45 -17.17
C MET A 560 8.77 10.24 -17.18
N ILE A 561 8.79 9.45 -16.10
CA ILE A 561 9.63 8.26 -15.98
C ILE A 561 8.74 7.05 -15.66
N GLY A 562 8.68 6.10 -16.58
CA GLY A 562 7.87 4.89 -16.44
C GLY A 562 8.60 3.64 -16.90
N ALA A 563 8.37 2.51 -16.23
CA ALA A 563 8.86 1.20 -16.66
C ALA A 563 7.73 0.17 -16.69
N GLY A 564 7.64 -0.61 -17.77
CA GLY A 564 6.56 -1.56 -18.01
C GLY A 564 5.18 -0.90 -17.91
N THR A 565 4.29 -1.46 -17.10
CA THR A 565 2.93 -0.91 -16.89
C THR A 565 2.93 0.49 -16.25
N GLY A 566 4.07 0.97 -15.74
CA GLY A 566 4.27 2.36 -15.32
C GLY A 566 4.06 3.41 -16.44
N LEU A 567 3.96 2.98 -17.70
CA LEU A 567 3.56 3.85 -18.81
C LEU A 567 2.09 4.29 -18.74
N ALA A 568 1.23 3.55 -18.03
CA ALA A 568 -0.22 3.72 -18.01
C ALA A 568 -0.67 5.19 -17.84
N PRO A 569 -0.35 5.89 -16.73
CA PRO A 569 -0.84 7.27 -16.57
C PRO A 569 -0.23 8.24 -17.59
N PHE A 570 0.99 7.98 -18.09
CA PHE A 570 1.65 8.82 -19.08
C PHE A 570 1.00 8.74 -20.46
N ARG A 571 0.45 7.57 -20.84
CA ARG A 571 -0.42 7.48 -22.01
C ARG A 571 -1.58 8.47 -21.89
N GLY A 572 -2.26 8.49 -20.74
CA GLY A 572 -3.33 9.47 -20.47
C GLY A 572 -2.85 10.92 -20.53
N PHE A 573 -1.67 11.23 -19.99
CA PHE A 573 -1.10 12.58 -19.99
C PHE A 573 -0.76 13.07 -21.41
N ILE A 574 -0.13 12.20 -22.21
CA ILE A 574 0.26 12.47 -23.60
C ILE A 574 -0.98 12.71 -24.45
N LEU A 575 -1.99 11.84 -24.36
CA LEU A 575 -3.26 12.00 -25.07
C LEU A 575 -3.99 13.29 -24.68
N GLU A 576 -3.96 13.66 -23.39
CA GLU A 576 -4.54 14.93 -22.94
C GLU A 576 -3.82 16.13 -23.54
N ARG A 577 -2.48 16.15 -23.50
CA ARG A 577 -1.68 17.25 -24.07
C ARG A 577 -1.80 17.32 -25.59
N ALA A 578 -1.88 16.19 -26.29
CA ALA A 578 -2.19 16.14 -27.72
C ALA A 578 -3.55 16.76 -28.02
N ARG A 579 -4.58 16.41 -27.23
CA ARG A 579 -5.92 17.01 -27.37
C ARG A 579 -5.89 18.52 -27.15
N LEU A 580 -5.19 19.01 -26.12
CA LEU A 580 -5.06 20.45 -25.85
C LEU A 580 -4.34 21.18 -26.99
N LYS A 581 -3.28 20.59 -27.56
CA LYS A 581 -2.58 21.14 -28.72
C LYS A 581 -3.49 21.19 -29.95
N SER A 582 -4.28 20.15 -30.20
CA SER A 582 -5.22 20.08 -31.34
C SER A 582 -6.28 21.19 -31.31
N VAL A 583 -6.62 21.71 -30.12
CA VAL A 583 -7.57 22.84 -29.95
C VAL A 583 -6.87 24.18 -29.79
N GLY A 584 -5.58 24.27 -30.15
CA GLY A 584 -4.80 25.50 -30.20
C GLY A 584 -4.28 26.02 -28.84
N LYS A 585 -4.31 25.21 -27.77
CA LYS A 585 -3.70 25.62 -26.50
C LYS A 585 -2.19 25.39 -26.51
N PRO A 586 -1.40 26.29 -25.93
CA PRO A 586 0.04 26.08 -25.78
C PRO A 586 0.29 24.90 -24.84
N ILE A 587 1.27 24.07 -25.21
CA ILE A 587 1.75 22.97 -24.38
C ILE A 587 3.25 23.13 -24.11
N GLY A 588 3.68 22.73 -22.91
CA GLY A 588 5.10 22.66 -22.56
C GLY A 588 5.77 21.45 -23.18
N ASN A 589 7.10 21.50 -23.26
CA ASN A 589 7.92 20.38 -23.73
C ASN A 589 7.80 19.19 -22.77
N MET A 590 7.84 17.97 -23.31
CA MET A 590 7.67 16.75 -22.55
C MET A 590 8.77 15.77 -22.93
N ILE A 591 9.40 15.17 -21.93
CA ILE A 591 10.30 14.03 -22.13
C ILE A 591 9.74 12.82 -21.37
N LEU A 592 9.58 11.70 -22.08
CA LEU A 592 9.19 10.41 -21.51
C LEU A 592 10.41 9.48 -21.54
N PHE A 593 10.85 9.04 -20.37
CA PHE A 593 11.77 7.92 -20.21
C PHE A 593 10.97 6.64 -20.00
N PHE A 594 11.01 5.73 -20.97
CA PHE A 594 10.25 4.48 -20.94
C PHE A 594 11.16 3.23 -20.94
N GLY A 595 11.01 2.38 -19.94
CA GLY A 595 11.76 1.12 -19.82
C GLY A 595 10.92 -0.11 -20.14
N CYS A 596 11.41 -1.00 -21.01
CA CYS A 596 10.84 -2.33 -21.25
C CYS A 596 11.95 -3.38 -21.49
N ARG A 597 11.61 -4.64 -21.77
CA ARG A 597 12.62 -5.68 -22.01
C ARG A 597 13.11 -5.62 -23.44
N ASP A 598 12.19 -5.61 -24.40
CA ASP A 598 12.47 -5.80 -25.80
C ASP A 598 11.59 -4.87 -26.66
N PRO A 599 12.16 -4.20 -27.67
CA PRO A 599 11.45 -3.21 -28.50
C PRO A 599 10.30 -3.80 -29.33
N ASP A 600 10.32 -5.09 -29.63
CA ASP A 600 9.35 -5.77 -30.48
C ASP A 600 8.37 -6.64 -29.70
N GLN A 601 8.71 -6.98 -28.45
CA GLN A 601 7.88 -7.88 -27.65
C GLN A 601 7.03 -7.21 -26.58
N ASP A 602 7.57 -6.21 -25.88
CA ASP A 602 6.88 -5.62 -24.72
C ASP A 602 6.91 -4.08 -24.67
N TYR A 603 7.10 -3.45 -25.83
CA TYR A 603 6.90 -2.01 -26.02
C TYR A 603 5.41 -1.67 -26.10
N LEU A 604 4.84 -1.41 -24.92
CA LEU A 604 3.44 -0.97 -24.75
C LEU A 604 3.10 0.27 -25.59
N TYR A 605 2.02 0.18 -26.37
CA TYR A 605 1.45 1.27 -27.18
C TYR A 605 2.44 1.92 -28.16
N ARG A 606 3.43 1.17 -28.65
CA ARG A 606 4.51 1.69 -29.52
C ARG A 606 3.99 2.53 -30.68
N ASP A 607 3.04 1.99 -31.44
CA ASP A 607 2.57 2.62 -32.66
C ASP A 607 1.73 3.88 -32.35
N GLU A 608 0.83 3.80 -31.36
CA GLU A 608 0.05 4.95 -30.87
C GLU A 608 0.95 6.08 -30.37
N LEU A 609 1.97 5.76 -29.56
CA LEU A 609 2.91 6.76 -29.05
C LEU A 609 3.71 7.42 -30.17
N ALA A 610 4.11 6.65 -31.19
CA ALA A 610 4.81 7.19 -32.36
C ALA A 610 3.93 8.12 -33.19
N GLU A 611 2.64 7.81 -33.34
CA GLU A 611 1.66 8.67 -34.00
C GLU A 611 1.45 9.97 -33.24
N VAL A 612 1.17 9.89 -31.94
CA VAL A 612 0.93 11.08 -31.11
C VAL A 612 2.18 11.96 -30.99
N ALA A 613 3.39 11.36 -30.95
CA ALA A 613 4.63 12.13 -30.97
C ALA A 613 4.79 12.98 -32.25
N LYS A 614 4.35 12.46 -33.42
CA LYS A 614 4.34 13.22 -34.67
C LYS A 614 3.34 14.39 -34.61
N GLU A 615 2.15 14.17 -34.08
CA GLU A 615 1.14 15.23 -33.88
C GLU A 615 1.65 16.34 -32.95
N LEU A 616 2.45 15.96 -31.97
CA LEU A 616 3.06 16.87 -31.02
C LEU A 616 4.27 17.63 -31.57
N GLN A 617 4.68 17.43 -32.84
CA GLN A 617 5.64 18.27 -33.59
C GLN A 617 6.88 18.69 -32.77
N GLY A 618 7.53 17.72 -32.10
CA GLY A 618 8.73 17.96 -31.30
C GLY A 618 8.49 18.45 -29.86
N SER A 619 7.24 18.68 -29.44
CA SER A 619 6.91 18.96 -28.03
C SER A 619 6.96 17.71 -27.14
N LEU A 620 7.07 16.51 -27.72
CA LEU A 620 7.24 15.24 -27.00
C LEU A 620 8.48 14.52 -27.53
N GLU A 621 9.38 14.17 -26.61
CA GLU A 621 10.49 13.27 -26.85
C GLU A 621 10.30 11.99 -26.04
N ILE A 622 10.50 10.82 -26.68
CA ILE A 622 10.40 9.52 -26.03
C ILE A 622 11.79 8.86 -26.07
N VAL A 623 12.36 8.63 -24.89
CA VAL A 623 13.66 8.00 -24.69
C VAL A 623 13.43 6.61 -24.10
N THR A 624 13.80 5.57 -24.85
CA THR A 624 13.58 4.18 -24.43
C THR A 624 14.83 3.55 -23.81
N ALA A 625 14.61 2.66 -22.84
CA ALA A 625 15.61 1.79 -22.25
C ALA A 625 15.17 0.33 -22.40
N PHE A 626 15.97 -0.48 -23.10
CA PHE A 626 15.69 -1.89 -23.33
C PHE A 626 16.64 -2.75 -22.48
N SER A 627 16.07 -3.58 -21.61
CA SER A 627 16.85 -4.41 -20.68
C SER A 627 17.26 -5.77 -21.23
N ARG A 628 16.73 -6.17 -22.39
CA ARG A 628 16.97 -7.47 -23.05
C ARG A 628 16.98 -7.37 -24.59
N ALA A 629 17.31 -6.21 -25.16
CA ALA A 629 17.44 -6.08 -26.60
C ALA A 629 18.61 -6.90 -27.13
N ASP A 630 18.40 -7.60 -28.25
CA ASP A 630 19.43 -8.43 -28.86
C ASP A 630 20.65 -7.60 -29.31
N GLY A 631 21.84 -8.07 -28.93
CA GLY A 631 23.11 -7.45 -29.32
C GLY A 631 23.48 -6.16 -28.58
N GLU A 632 22.62 -5.66 -27.68
CA GLU A 632 22.85 -4.42 -26.92
C GLU A 632 23.09 -4.70 -25.42
N PRO A 633 23.90 -3.88 -24.72
CA PRO A 633 24.01 -4.01 -23.27
C PRO A 633 22.68 -3.66 -22.60
N LYS A 634 22.38 -4.36 -21.50
CA LYS A 634 21.22 -4.13 -20.64
C LYS A 634 21.19 -2.67 -20.17
N LYS A 635 20.16 -1.94 -20.57
CA LYS A 635 19.95 -0.53 -20.17
C LYS A 635 18.66 -0.38 -19.37
N TYR A 636 18.72 0.42 -18.32
CA TYR A 636 17.57 0.83 -17.53
C TYR A 636 17.28 2.34 -17.64
N VAL A 637 16.11 2.76 -17.16
CA VAL A 637 15.67 4.16 -17.27
C VAL A 637 16.61 5.13 -16.54
N GLN A 638 17.20 4.74 -15.41
CA GLN A 638 18.16 5.57 -14.68
C GLN A 638 19.42 5.88 -15.50
N GLU A 639 19.87 4.94 -16.34
CA GLU A 639 21.01 5.17 -17.22
C GLU A 639 20.65 6.18 -18.31
N LYS A 640 19.44 6.08 -18.88
CA LYS A 640 18.95 7.05 -19.87
C LYS A 640 18.74 8.44 -19.29
N VAL A 641 18.26 8.53 -18.06
CA VAL A 641 18.13 9.80 -17.34
C VAL A 641 19.52 10.40 -17.07
N GLU A 642 20.52 9.60 -16.70
CA GLU A 642 21.91 10.08 -16.52
C GLU A 642 22.53 10.52 -17.86
N GLU A 643 22.33 9.77 -18.95
CA GLU A 643 22.79 10.13 -20.31
C GLU A 643 22.20 11.49 -20.75
N ARG A 644 20.94 11.74 -20.40
CA ARG A 644 20.17 12.95 -20.76
C ARG A 644 20.04 13.94 -19.60
N LYS A 645 20.94 13.87 -18.61
CA LYS A 645 20.82 14.66 -17.37
C LYS A 645 20.74 16.16 -17.61
N LYS A 646 21.43 16.67 -18.64
CA LYS A 646 21.39 18.09 -18.99
C LYS A 646 19.97 18.53 -19.37
N ASP A 647 19.32 17.80 -20.26
CA ASP A 647 17.96 18.12 -20.71
C ASP A 647 16.95 18.00 -19.55
N VAL A 648 17.14 17.02 -18.67
CA VAL A 648 16.32 16.86 -17.47
C VAL A 648 16.49 18.04 -16.52
N CYS A 649 17.73 18.42 -16.21
CA CYS A 649 18.00 19.57 -15.35
C CYS A 649 17.49 20.88 -15.94
N ASP A 650 17.68 21.10 -17.24
CA ASP A 650 17.24 22.31 -17.93
C ASP A 650 15.70 22.42 -17.89
N LEU A 651 14.97 21.33 -18.13
CA LEU A 651 13.51 21.29 -17.97
C LEU A 651 13.08 21.57 -16.52
N LEU A 652 13.77 20.99 -15.53
CA LEU A 652 13.48 21.23 -14.12
C LEU A 652 13.73 22.69 -13.71
N GLN A 653 14.77 23.33 -14.25
CA GLN A 653 15.03 24.76 -14.07
C GLN A 653 13.94 25.62 -14.71
N ASP A 654 13.39 25.21 -15.86
CA ASP A 654 12.20 25.81 -16.50
C ASP A 654 10.89 25.53 -15.74
N GLY A 655 10.98 24.90 -14.57
CA GLY A 655 9.87 24.68 -13.68
C GLY A 655 9.01 23.46 -14.03
N ALA A 656 9.57 22.50 -14.78
CA ALA A 656 8.91 21.25 -15.10
C ALA A 656 8.40 20.52 -13.86
N SER A 657 7.35 19.72 -14.05
CA SER A 657 6.94 18.72 -13.07
C SER A 657 7.49 17.35 -13.48
N ILE A 658 8.12 16.65 -12.53
CA ILE A 658 8.68 15.32 -12.68
C ILE A 658 7.75 14.27 -12.09
N TYR A 659 7.56 13.18 -12.82
CA TYR A 659 6.62 12.12 -12.51
C TYR A 659 7.31 10.76 -12.61
N PHE A 660 7.10 9.92 -11.60
CA PHE A 660 7.58 8.54 -11.57
C PHE A 660 6.40 7.59 -11.50
N CYS A 661 6.39 6.55 -12.33
CA CYS A 661 5.36 5.52 -12.26
C CYS A 661 5.93 4.12 -12.52
N GLY A 662 5.51 3.15 -11.70
CA GLY A 662 5.98 1.76 -11.78
C GLY A 662 6.61 1.28 -10.47
N ARG A 663 7.74 0.56 -10.54
CA ARG A 663 8.38 -0.02 -9.35
C ARG A 663 8.94 1.06 -8.42
N ALA A 664 8.69 0.92 -7.12
CA ALA A 664 9.24 1.82 -6.10
C ALA A 664 10.78 1.90 -6.11
N SER A 665 11.44 0.75 -6.33
CA SER A 665 12.91 0.70 -6.47
C SER A 665 13.42 1.54 -7.65
N MET A 666 12.73 1.49 -8.79
CA MET A 666 13.07 2.28 -9.97
C MET A 666 12.93 3.78 -9.68
N ALA A 667 11.82 4.21 -9.08
CA ALA A 667 11.61 5.61 -8.76
C ALA A 667 12.68 6.17 -7.83
N ARG A 668 13.09 5.39 -6.82
CA ARG A 668 14.20 5.75 -5.92
C ARG A 668 15.53 5.87 -6.67
N GLU A 669 15.88 4.89 -7.50
CA GLU A 669 17.13 4.89 -8.26
C GLU A 669 17.22 6.10 -9.20
N VAL A 670 16.14 6.39 -9.94
CA VAL A 670 16.08 7.55 -10.83
C VAL A 670 16.05 8.85 -10.04
N GLY A 671 15.32 8.90 -8.92
CA GLY A 671 15.29 10.05 -8.03
C GLY A 671 16.69 10.45 -7.54
N ASN A 672 17.50 9.47 -7.12
CA ASN A 672 18.89 9.69 -6.74
C ASN A 672 19.74 10.25 -7.89
N VAL A 673 19.53 9.77 -9.12
CA VAL A 673 20.21 10.29 -10.32
C VAL A 673 19.85 11.75 -10.58
N VAL A 674 18.56 12.09 -10.47
CA VAL A 674 18.07 13.47 -10.68
C VAL A 674 18.61 14.41 -9.60
N GLU A 675 18.54 14.02 -8.32
CA GLU A 675 19.07 14.81 -7.22
C GLU A 675 20.58 15.06 -7.37
N LYS A 676 21.35 14.01 -7.70
CA LYS A 676 22.79 14.11 -7.95
C LYS A 676 23.12 15.00 -9.15
N SER A 677 22.31 14.92 -10.22
CA SER A 677 22.48 15.74 -11.43
C SER A 677 22.22 17.21 -11.12
N MET A 678 21.13 17.52 -10.41
CA MET A 678 20.80 18.88 -9.97
C MET A 678 21.85 19.44 -9.00
N LYS A 679 22.34 18.62 -8.06
CA LYS A 679 23.44 18.99 -7.17
C LYS A 679 24.68 19.42 -7.95
N THR A 680 25.07 18.60 -8.92
CA THR A 680 26.28 18.83 -9.74
C THR A 680 26.13 20.06 -10.62
N GLN A 681 24.97 20.24 -11.27
CA GLN A 681 24.71 21.36 -12.19
C GLN A 681 24.67 22.71 -11.46
N ASN A 682 24.14 22.75 -10.24
CA ASN A 682 23.98 24.00 -9.49
C ASN A 682 25.08 24.22 -8.43
N GLY A 683 26.05 23.30 -8.29
CA GLY A 683 27.11 23.40 -7.30
C GLY A 683 26.64 23.32 -5.85
N TRP A 684 25.53 22.63 -5.58
CA TRP A 684 24.90 22.54 -4.27
C TRP A 684 25.62 21.58 -3.32
N SER A 685 25.47 21.85 -2.02
CA SER A 685 25.73 20.88 -0.96
C SER A 685 24.67 19.77 -0.93
N ASP A 686 24.94 18.67 -0.22
CA ASP A 686 23.96 17.58 -0.04
C ASP A 686 22.68 18.05 0.68
N ALA A 687 22.81 18.98 1.63
CA ALA A 687 21.66 19.53 2.34
C ALA A 687 20.76 20.37 1.44
N GLU A 688 21.36 21.18 0.55
CA GLU A 688 20.62 22.00 -0.41
C GLU A 688 19.89 21.16 -1.46
N ALA A 689 20.54 20.12 -1.98
CA ALA A 689 19.91 19.20 -2.94
C ALA A 689 18.70 18.47 -2.34
N ARG A 690 18.83 17.99 -1.09
CA ARG A 690 17.70 17.38 -0.35
C ARG A 690 16.58 18.36 -0.10
N SER A 691 16.91 19.58 0.36
CA SER A 691 15.93 20.64 0.60
C SER A 691 15.17 21.01 -0.69
N TRP A 692 15.86 21.07 -1.83
CA TRP A 692 15.23 21.27 -3.13
C TRP A 692 14.26 20.14 -3.49
N ALA A 693 14.66 18.88 -3.33
CA ALA A 693 13.81 17.72 -3.63
C ALA A 693 12.57 17.69 -2.73
N GLU A 694 12.72 17.97 -1.43
CA GLU A 694 11.60 18.10 -0.50
C GLU A 694 10.67 19.25 -0.87
N ALA A 695 11.22 20.41 -1.26
CA ALA A 695 10.43 21.55 -1.72
C ALA A 695 9.67 21.21 -3.01
N ALA A 696 10.28 20.46 -3.93
CA ALA A 696 9.62 19.99 -5.15
C ALA A 696 8.46 19.02 -4.84
N LYS A 697 8.65 18.10 -3.88
CA LYS A 697 7.59 17.20 -3.38
C LYS A 697 6.45 17.99 -2.73
N LYS A 698 6.76 18.89 -1.79
CA LYS A 698 5.78 19.77 -1.12
C LYS A 698 5.04 20.66 -2.12
N GLY A 699 5.72 21.11 -3.18
CA GLY A 699 5.18 21.97 -4.22
C GLY A 699 4.41 21.25 -5.34
N ASN A 700 4.14 19.94 -5.22
CA ASN A 700 3.52 19.12 -6.27
C ASN A 700 4.24 19.25 -7.63
N LYS A 701 5.57 19.34 -7.62
CA LYS A 701 6.41 19.27 -8.82
C LYS A 701 7.15 17.94 -8.94
N TRP A 702 7.20 17.15 -7.87
CA TRP A 702 7.77 15.81 -7.85
C TRP A 702 6.67 14.84 -7.39
N LEU A 703 6.16 14.02 -8.31
CA LEU A 703 5.04 13.13 -8.05
C LEU A 703 5.40 11.67 -8.36
N GLU A 704 4.95 10.78 -7.48
CA GLU A 704 5.23 9.35 -7.58
C GLU A 704 3.91 8.58 -7.51
N ASP A 705 3.70 7.69 -8.50
CA ASP A 705 2.65 6.67 -8.52
C ASP A 705 3.34 5.31 -8.61
N VAL A 706 3.90 4.88 -7.48
CA VAL A 706 4.82 3.74 -7.40
C VAL A 706 4.28 2.63 -6.53
N TRP A 707 4.59 1.40 -6.89
CA TRP A 707 4.12 0.19 -6.22
C TRP A 707 5.19 -0.92 -6.26
N GLY A 708 4.94 -1.97 -5.47
CA GLY A 708 5.70 -3.21 -5.47
C GLY A 708 6.77 -3.30 -4.40
#